data_AF-A0A6J6I846-F1
#
_entry.id   AF-A0A6J6I846-F1
#
_cell.length_a   1.000
_cell.length_b   1.000
_cell.length_c   1.000
_cell.angle_alpha   90.00
_cell.angle_beta   90.00
_cell.angle_gamma   90.00
#
_symmetry.space_group_name_H-M   'P 1'
#
loop_
_entity.id
_entity.type
_entity.pdbx_description
1 polymer ?
#
loop_
_entity_poly.entity_id
_entity_poly.type
_entity_poly.pdbx_seq_one_letter_code
_entity_poly.pdbx_strand_id
1 'polypeptide(L)'
;MIKKNSRKKKFSGGAFSAVAVTTAAALVLTLAPADAAPTKVLPAPGLPTPQLVSKYVIRKNIVSVPAAGNLGTGAFVVGSSPNMRAASIHSTAATSSGTPLMADWNGDGIATPGRYDSEVWYATDTVIGKTPAWKAVASFAGQPGDIPLVGNLTKDRIPDVGFFRNGTWLWQLNGDKAQTVQFGTQGDKPVVGDWNGDGVDDLGVVHVDGTWTLKVPGVTKKKDIALDPGATLEIHKDENYALVNFAFGLSTDIPVVGDWNADGSDSPGVVRNNTTWIFSKSLKKLMKTSKVEFPVASGFTALVGTRATGIESCPTATPTSEKRALELAAKVVPPAKLKGNVKQQGMPEILATVQDGLRYAITNDLTKRLNTQVAYPYYDVLNVHKTIEESVRRSANVALAGAIMLSTTNWKKVQNITRAQLMAYTKWQIRSIACQHNALTPGGWGTTWQSALWATTTAQAAWMIWPSLSRQEKAYVAAMIDHEADAVAARGPHYYKNRDGVEYSKGNSKSDEVSWDLTSLALAQAMMPSSKKKETWRKALIGFSIAAFARPSDLKNNDVVNGINISKELPGTNANEDGTITNHNIINPDYQQNVQNLWWAASMLRVAKQPVPEAVFLNADIIYRSLAVVDFPSPPYAAPGGIVYKPGGQIYYPQGVSWGTRRPATFTGVDSFAAIYSAPDTNAAQYLADHARDTRGMQLRYDSGKIYATGNAEDSYALGKEEYALQQTALAWWAGAVPSGPGFKLDKSKVTGVNLNPTGAVA
;
A
#
# COMPACT_ATOMS: atom_id res chain seq x y z
N MET A 1 2.53 43.66 -48.10
CA MET A 1 3.00 43.41 -46.71
C MET A 1 3.65 42.02 -46.63
N ILE A 2 4.31 41.72 -45.51
CA ILE A 2 5.45 40.78 -45.39
C ILE A 2 5.05 39.28 -45.32
N LYS A 3 5.91 38.43 -45.91
CA LYS A 3 6.08 36.96 -45.75
C LYS A 3 4.91 36.00 -46.09
N LYS A 4 5.15 35.20 -47.14
CA LYS A 4 4.72 33.79 -47.23
C LYS A 4 5.69 33.00 -48.12
N ASN A 5 5.65 31.66 -48.01
CA ASN A 5 6.20 30.65 -48.95
C ASN A 5 7.73 30.43 -48.99
N SER A 6 8.25 29.19 -49.24
CA SER A 6 7.60 27.86 -49.18
C SER A 6 8.55 26.67 -49.42
N ARG A 7 8.20 25.47 -48.87
CA ARG A 7 8.52 24.10 -49.38
C ARG A 7 10.03 23.73 -49.37
N LYS A 8 10.54 22.48 -49.46
CA LYS A 8 10.08 21.05 -49.58
C LYS A 8 11.22 20.20 -48.90
N LYS A 9 11.24 18.89 -48.61
CA LYS A 9 10.41 17.66 -48.85
C LYS A 9 10.58 16.72 -47.61
N LYS A 10 10.63 15.39 -47.78
CA LYS A 10 11.15 14.34 -46.87
C LYS A 10 12.19 13.50 -47.62
N PHE A 11 13.23 12.95 -46.98
CA PHE A 11 13.33 11.52 -46.58
C PHE A 11 14.75 11.06 -46.14
N SER A 12 14.78 9.98 -45.34
CA SER A 12 15.83 8.94 -45.18
C SER A 12 17.28 9.31 -44.85
N GLY A 13 17.84 8.63 -43.85
CA GLY A 13 19.28 8.59 -43.55
C GLY A 13 19.56 8.09 -42.13
N GLY A 14 19.79 6.78 -41.97
CA GLY A 14 20.23 6.21 -40.69
C GLY A 14 21.75 6.27 -40.58
N ALA A 15 22.26 6.64 -39.40
CA ALA A 15 23.70 6.62 -39.10
C ALA A 15 23.93 6.14 -37.66
N PHE A 16 24.91 5.26 -37.48
CA PHE A 16 25.44 4.93 -36.16
C PHE A 16 26.26 6.12 -35.65
N SER A 17 25.92 6.64 -34.47
CA SER A 17 26.81 7.51 -33.70
C SER A 17 27.32 6.73 -32.50
N ALA A 18 28.63 6.48 -32.46
CA ALA A 18 29.26 5.83 -31.32
C ALA A 18 29.10 6.69 -30.06
N VAL A 19 28.58 6.11 -28.97
CA VAL A 19 28.62 6.76 -27.66
C VAL A 19 30.07 6.79 -27.21
N ALA A 20 30.64 7.98 -27.09
CA ALA A 20 32.02 8.15 -26.68
C ALA A 20 32.24 7.59 -25.27
N VAL A 21 33.23 6.70 -25.10
CA VAL A 21 33.66 6.23 -23.79
C VAL A 21 34.42 7.36 -23.10
N THR A 22 33.69 8.24 -22.42
CA THR A 22 34.30 9.27 -21.56
C THR A 22 34.93 8.59 -20.36
N THR A 23 36.26 8.48 -20.37
CA THR A 23 37.05 8.04 -19.22
C THR A 23 36.74 8.93 -18.02
N ALA A 24 36.12 8.35 -16.98
CA ALA A 24 35.82 9.07 -15.75
C ALA A 24 37.11 9.41 -15.01
N ALA A 25 37.58 10.65 -15.15
CA ALA A 25 38.69 11.16 -14.36
C ALA A 25 38.31 11.10 -12.88
N ALA A 26 39.22 10.61 -12.04
CA ALA A 26 39.01 10.48 -10.60
C ALA A 26 38.93 11.87 -9.96
N LEU A 27 37.72 12.42 -9.87
CA LEU A 27 37.47 13.72 -9.27
C LEU A 27 37.64 13.62 -7.76
N VAL A 28 38.83 13.95 -7.27
CA VAL A 28 39.08 14.16 -5.84
C VAL A 28 38.29 15.39 -5.40
N LEU A 29 37.06 15.19 -4.92
CA LEU A 29 36.29 16.25 -4.28
C LEU A 29 37.03 16.67 -3.00
N THR A 30 37.66 17.84 -3.06
CA THR A 30 37.93 18.62 -1.84
C THR A 30 36.59 18.88 -1.17
N LEU A 31 36.38 18.28 0.00
CA LEU A 31 35.21 18.55 0.83
C LEU A 31 35.14 20.07 1.08
N ALA A 32 33.99 20.68 0.78
CA ALA A 32 33.70 22.02 1.24
C ALA A 32 33.83 22.04 2.78
N PRO A 33 34.37 23.12 3.38
CA PRO A 33 34.46 23.22 4.83
C PRO A 33 33.07 23.00 5.44
N ALA A 34 32.96 22.07 6.37
CA ALA A 34 31.67 21.78 6.99
C ALA A 34 31.19 23.02 7.76
N ASP A 35 29.95 23.44 7.48
CA ASP A 35 29.24 24.36 8.37
C ASP A 35 29.31 23.82 9.81
N ALA A 36 29.64 24.69 10.76
CA ALA A 36 29.86 24.28 12.14
C ALA A 36 28.60 23.58 12.68
N ALA A 37 28.75 22.30 13.04
CA ALA A 37 27.61 21.44 13.37
C ALA A 37 26.74 22.06 14.49
N PRO A 38 25.43 22.27 14.28
CA PRO A 38 24.56 22.93 15.24
C PRO A 38 24.65 22.31 16.64
N THR A 39 24.79 23.19 17.64
CA THR A 39 25.04 22.82 19.04
C THR A 39 23.85 22.12 19.71
N LYS A 40 22.66 22.15 19.09
CA LYS A 40 21.46 21.40 19.49
C LYS A 40 20.47 21.27 18.34
N VAL A 41 20.11 20.04 17.99
CA VAL A 41 19.00 19.74 17.09
C VAL A 41 17.69 20.28 17.67
N LEU A 42 16.95 21.07 16.89
CA LEU A 42 15.66 21.65 17.32
C LEU A 42 14.58 20.56 17.53
N PRO A 43 13.70 20.68 18.53
CA PRO A 43 12.60 19.74 18.74
C PRO A 43 11.53 19.84 17.63
N ALA A 44 10.66 18.84 17.47
CA ALA A 44 9.52 18.99 16.56
C ALA A 44 8.52 20.04 17.09
N PRO A 45 7.75 20.69 16.19
CA PRO A 45 6.46 21.25 16.58
C PRO A 45 5.63 20.18 17.28
N GLY A 46 4.84 20.58 18.29
CA GLY A 46 3.94 19.64 18.96
C GLY A 46 2.96 19.07 17.94
N LEU A 47 2.99 17.76 17.71
CA LEU A 47 2.15 17.15 16.67
C LEU A 47 0.68 17.47 16.98
N PRO A 48 -0.13 17.96 16.02
CA PRO A 48 -1.57 18.00 16.21
C PRO A 48 -2.01 16.59 16.58
N THR A 49 -2.84 16.45 17.61
CA THR A 49 -3.52 15.18 17.86
C THR A 49 -4.31 14.85 16.59
N PRO A 50 -3.95 13.80 15.82
CA PRO A 50 -4.77 13.40 14.69
C PRO A 50 -6.17 13.13 15.23
N GLN A 51 -7.24 13.42 14.50
CA GLN A 51 -8.59 13.11 14.97
C GLN A 51 -8.80 11.59 15.00
N LEU A 52 -8.31 10.97 16.07
CA LEU A 52 -8.58 9.61 16.46
C LEU A 52 -10.07 9.54 16.76
N VAL A 53 -10.81 9.08 15.76
CA VAL A 53 -12.18 8.57 15.93
C VAL A 53 -12.11 7.59 17.10
N SER A 54 -12.73 7.98 18.21
CA SER A 54 -12.65 7.25 19.47
C SER A 54 -14.03 7.24 20.12
N LYS A 55 -14.42 6.04 20.57
CA LYS A 55 -15.75 5.75 21.14
C LYS A 55 -16.93 5.88 20.15
N TYR A 56 -16.82 5.36 18.94
CA TYR A 56 -18.03 4.93 18.21
C TYR A 56 -18.32 3.45 18.50
N VAL A 57 -19.49 3.19 19.08
CA VAL A 57 -20.02 1.84 19.29
C VAL A 57 -20.28 1.21 17.93
N ILE A 58 -19.95 -0.08 17.78
CA ILE A 58 -20.32 -0.87 16.60
C ILE A 58 -21.86 -0.91 16.50
N ARG A 59 -22.40 -0.03 15.66
CA ARG A 59 -23.75 -0.14 15.11
C ARG A 59 -23.67 -0.92 13.80
N LYS A 60 -24.81 -1.32 13.23
CA LYS A 60 -24.87 -2.11 11.99
C LYS A 60 -24.10 -1.40 10.84
N ASN A 61 -23.66 -2.19 9.86
CA ASN A 61 -22.72 -1.81 8.79
C ASN A 61 -23.30 -0.76 7.81
N ILE A 62 -23.04 0.54 8.01
CA ILE A 62 -23.54 1.59 7.10
C ILE A 62 -22.96 1.34 5.70
N VAL A 63 -23.83 0.92 4.78
CA VAL A 63 -23.48 0.52 3.42
C VAL A 63 -23.20 1.78 2.60
N SER A 64 -24.16 2.70 2.51
CA SER A 64 -24.10 3.83 1.59
C SER A 64 -23.43 5.06 2.20
N VAL A 65 -22.66 5.78 1.38
CA VAL A 65 -21.82 6.94 1.75
C VAL A 65 -21.82 8.01 0.65
N PRO A 66 -21.71 9.31 1.00
CA PRO A 66 -21.44 10.39 0.05
C PRO A 66 -20.30 10.07 -0.91
N ALA A 67 -20.53 10.31 -2.19
CA ALA A 67 -19.52 10.31 -3.22
C ALA A 67 -19.70 11.50 -4.17
N ALA A 68 -18.71 11.75 -5.02
CA ALA A 68 -18.80 12.74 -6.09
C ALA A 68 -17.86 12.40 -7.25
N GLY A 69 -18.31 12.61 -8.50
CA GLY A 69 -17.55 12.29 -9.71
C GLY A 69 -17.38 13.48 -10.65
N ASN A 70 -16.21 13.61 -11.29
CA ASN A 70 -15.89 14.62 -12.29
C ASN A 70 -15.05 13.98 -13.42
N LEU A 71 -15.63 13.87 -14.62
CA LEU A 71 -14.97 13.24 -15.77
C LEU A 71 -13.94 14.14 -16.46
N GLY A 72 -14.09 15.47 -16.35
CA GLY A 72 -13.13 16.44 -16.88
C GLY A 72 -11.78 16.44 -16.16
N THR A 73 -11.75 15.98 -14.90
CA THR A 73 -10.51 15.73 -14.13
C THR A 73 -10.21 14.24 -13.91
N GLY A 74 -11.17 13.35 -14.17
CA GLY A 74 -11.05 11.92 -13.89
C GLY A 74 -11.04 11.59 -12.39
N ALA A 75 -11.72 12.37 -11.55
CA ALA A 75 -11.72 12.22 -10.10
C ALA A 75 -13.04 11.67 -9.56
N PHE A 76 -12.99 10.69 -8.65
CA PHE A 76 -14.13 10.04 -8.00
C PHE A 76 -13.88 9.93 -6.49
N VAL A 77 -14.49 10.83 -5.73
CA VAL A 77 -14.23 11.02 -4.30
C VAL A 77 -15.29 10.29 -3.47
N VAL A 78 -14.90 9.66 -2.35
CA VAL A 78 -15.81 8.91 -1.46
C VAL A 78 -15.62 9.35 0.01
N GLY A 79 -16.71 9.48 0.77
CA GLY A 79 -16.69 9.85 2.19
C GLY A 79 -16.33 8.69 3.12
N SER A 80 -15.56 8.95 4.20
CA SER A 80 -15.03 7.90 5.08
C SER A 80 -15.63 7.78 6.50
N SER A 81 -16.13 8.88 7.10
CA SER A 81 -16.52 8.94 8.53
C SER A 81 -17.73 9.86 8.76
N PRO A 82 -18.37 9.99 9.94
CA PRO A 82 -19.61 10.79 10.06
C PRO A 82 -19.32 12.30 10.08
N ASN A 83 -18.06 12.69 10.30
CA ASN A 83 -17.55 14.05 10.10
C ASN A 83 -16.87 14.21 8.72
N MET A 84 -17.03 13.18 7.87
CA MET A 84 -16.82 12.98 6.43
C MET A 84 -15.84 13.85 5.65
N ARG A 85 -14.74 14.27 6.27
CA ARG A 85 -13.51 14.66 5.58
C ARG A 85 -13.17 13.54 4.56
N ALA A 86 -13.21 13.91 3.28
CA ALA A 86 -13.32 13.00 2.16
C ALA A 86 -12.08 12.12 1.96
N ALA A 87 -12.27 10.81 1.73
CA ALA A 87 -11.20 10.00 1.13
C ALA A 87 -11.10 10.41 -0.34
N SER A 88 -10.03 11.14 -0.67
CA SER A 88 -9.82 11.69 -2.01
C SER A 88 -9.30 10.62 -2.97
N ILE A 89 -10.13 9.61 -3.25
CA ILE A 89 -9.79 8.55 -4.21
C ILE A 89 -9.69 9.16 -5.62
N HIS A 90 -8.71 8.71 -6.41
CA HIS A 90 -8.49 9.22 -7.77
C HIS A 90 -8.28 8.05 -8.76
N SER A 91 -9.34 7.71 -9.48
CA SER A 91 -9.34 6.78 -10.61
C SER A 91 -9.12 7.56 -11.92
N THR A 92 -7.92 8.12 -12.14
CA THR A 92 -7.67 9.07 -13.24
C THR A 92 -7.99 8.47 -14.60
N ALA A 93 -9.13 8.88 -15.16
CA ALA A 93 -9.55 8.54 -16.50
C ALA A 93 -8.65 9.21 -17.55
N ALA A 94 -8.58 8.63 -18.75
CA ALA A 94 -8.39 9.47 -19.94
C ALA A 94 -9.56 10.45 -19.99
N THR A 95 -9.28 11.76 -20.03
CA THR A 95 -10.28 12.83 -19.94
C THR A 95 -11.37 12.66 -20.99
N SER A 96 -12.60 12.39 -20.55
CA SER A 96 -13.74 12.12 -21.44
C SER A 96 -14.92 13.02 -21.11
N SER A 97 -15.85 13.11 -22.06
CA SER A 97 -17.22 13.59 -21.84
C SER A 97 -18.04 12.55 -21.06
N GLY A 98 -19.32 12.85 -20.85
CA GLY A 98 -20.32 11.92 -20.33
C GLY A 98 -20.94 12.33 -18.99
N THR A 99 -21.79 11.45 -18.47
CA THR A 99 -22.38 11.52 -17.13
C THR A 99 -21.64 10.54 -16.21
N PRO A 100 -21.06 10.99 -15.08
CA PRO A 100 -20.43 10.09 -14.11
C PRO A 100 -21.48 9.28 -13.34
N LEU A 101 -21.14 8.03 -13.01
CA LEU A 101 -21.98 7.07 -12.31
C LEU A 101 -21.17 6.37 -11.21
N MET A 102 -21.83 5.71 -10.27
CA MET A 102 -21.21 4.90 -9.22
C MET A 102 -22.15 3.74 -8.89
N ALA A 103 -21.67 2.49 -8.99
CA ALA A 103 -22.47 1.29 -8.69
C ALA A 103 -21.57 0.06 -8.47
N ASP A 104 -22.10 -1.01 -7.89
CA ASP A 104 -21.38 -2.26 -7.60
C ASP A 104 -21.26 -3.14 -8.87
N TRP A 105 -20.51 -2.68 -9.87
CA TRP A 105 -20.46 -3.24 -11.23
C TRP A 105 -20.06 -4.73 -11.34
N ASN A 106 -19.59 -5.34 -10.25
CA ASN A 106 -19.16 -6.75 -10.19
C ASN A 106 -19.86 -7.56 -9.08
N GLY A 107 -20.76 -6.95 -8.29
CA GLY A 107 -21.46 -7.57 -7.16
C GLY A 107 -20.56 -7.94 -5.97
N ASP A 108 -19.38 -7.32 -5.82
CA ASP A 108 -18.44 -7.61 -4.72
C ASP A 108 -18.79 -6.90 -3.40
N GLY A 109 -19.70 -5.92 -3.45
CA GLY A 109 -20.18 -5.12 -2.33
C GLY A 109 -19.66 -3.68 -2.31
N ILE A 110 -18.81 -3.28 -3.26
CA ILE A 110 -18.17 -1.96 -3.32
C ILE A 110 -18.50 -1.23 -4.63
N ALA A 111 -19.28 -0.17 -4.51
CA ALA A 111 -19.62 0.69 -5.63
C ALA A 111 -18.37 1.39 -6.18
N THR A 112 -18.17 1.26 -7.49
CA THR A 112 -16.98 1.67 -8.23
C THR A 112 -17.33 2.60 -9.40
N PRO A 113 -16.35 3.35 -9.95
CA PRO A 113 -16.62 4.38 -10.94
C PRO A 113 -17.25 3.85 -12.23
N GLY A 114 -18.28 4.55 -12.71
CA GLY A 114 -18.90 4.34 -14.02
C GLY A 114 -19.06 5.64 -14.80
N ARG A 115 -19.40 5.54 -16.08
CA ARG A 115 -19.91 6.66 -16.88
C ARG A 115 -20.77 6.21 -18.06
N TYR A 116 -21.70 7.05 -18.49
CA TYR A 116 -22.28 6.99 -19.84
C TYR A 116 -21.61 8.06 -20.71
N ASP A 117 -21.00 7.68 -21.82
CA ASP A 117 -20.33 8.60 -22.76
C ASP A 117 -20.43 8.06 -24.20
N SER A 118 -20.89 8.92 -25.11
CA SER A 118 -20.99 8.62 -26.56
C SER A 118 -21.65 7.26 -26.87
N GLU A 119 -22.89 7.09 -26.40
CA GLU A 119 -23.74 5.89 -26.58
C GLU A 119 -23.24 4.61 -25.89
N VAL A 120 -22.10 4.66 -25.19
CA VAL A 120 -21.50 3.51 -24.51
C VAL A 120 -21.47 3.72 -22.99
N TRP A 121 -21.82 2.67 -22.27
CA TRP A 121 -21.75 2.58 -20.82
C TRP A 121 -20.42 1.95 -20.42
N TYR A 122 -19.63 2.65 -19.61
CA TYR A 122 -18.33 2.20 -19.14
C TYR A 122 -18.31 2.03 -17.62
N ALA A 123 -17.69 0.95 -17.15
CA ALA A 123 -17.43 0.66 -15.75
C ALA A 123 -15.95 0.35 -15.52
N THR A 124 -15.50 0.40 -14.28
CA THR A 124 -14.19 -0.14 -13.88
C THR A 124 -14.24 -0.73 -12.48
N ASP A 125 -13.74 -1.95 -12.29
CA ASP A 125 -13.61 -2.61 -10.97
C ASP A 125 -12.46 -2.01 -10.14
N THR A 126 -11.94 -0.85 -10.54
CA THR A 126 -10.84 -0.14 -9.89
C THR A 126 -11.42 0.98 -9.03
N VAL A 127 -11.57 0.76 -7.72
CA VAL A 127 -12.01 1.86 -6.84
C VAL A 127 -10.91 2.92 -6.70
N ILE A 128 -9.64 2.49 -6.62
CA ILE A 128 -8.46 3.35 -6.40
C ILE A 128 -7.35 3.07 -7.42
N GLY A 129 -6.61 4.10 -7.83
CA GLY A 129 -5.37 3.97 -8.59
C GLY A 129 -5.39 4.73 -9.91
N LYS A 130 -4.20 5.15 -10.38
CA LYS A 130 -4.07 6.13 -11.47
C LYS A 130 -4.32 5.61 -12.89
N THR A 131 -4.60 4.32 -13.04
CA THR A 131 -4.83 3.65 -14.33
C THR A 131 -5.98 2.64 -14.22
N PRO A 132 -7.22 3.11 -13.99
CA PRO A 132 -8.40 2.24 -13.98
C PRO A 132 -8.59 1.52 -15.32
N ALA A 133 -8.81 0.21 -15.24
CA ALA A 133 -9.16 -0.61 -16.40
C ALA A 133 -10.65 -0.43 -16.73
N TRP A 134 -10.96 0.51 -17.62
CA TRP A 134 -12.32 0.76 -18.10
C TRP A 134 -12.76 -0.32 -19.08
N LYS A 135 -13.98 -0.84 -18.89
CA LYS A 135 -14.65 -1.83 -19.75
C LYS A 135 -15.97 -1.21 -20.23
N ALA A 136 -16.38 -1.52 -21.46
CA ALA A 136 -17.76 -1.29 -21.88
C ALA A 136 -18.65 -2.38 -21.25
N VAL A 137 -19.80 -1.99 -20.68
CA VAL A 137 -20.78 -2.90 -20.07
C VAL A 137 -22.11 -2.95 -20.84
N ALA A 138 -22.46 -1.88 -21.55
CA ALA A 138 -23.59 -1.82 -22.48
C ALA A 138 -23.34 -0.77 -23.57
N SER A 139 -24.11 -0.82 -24.66
CA SER A 139 -24.00 0.12 -25.78
C SER A 139 -25.38 0.40 -26.38
N PHE A 140 -26.00 1.51 -25.98
CA PHE A 140 -27.29 1.97 -26.48
C PHE A 140 -27.46 3.48 -26.27
N ALA A 141 -28.08 4.15 -27.25
CA ALA A 141 -28.19 5.60 -27.29
C ALA A 141 -29.39 6.15 -26.50
N GLY A 142 -29.12 7.12 -25.64
CA GLY A 142 -30.14 8.02 -25.07
C GLY A 142 -30.45 9.21 -26.00
N GLN A 143 -31.56 9.89 -25.75
CA GLN A 143 -31.91 11.15 -26.41
C GLN A 143 -31.38 12.37 -25.65
N PRO A 144 -31.18 13.54 -26.30
CA PRO A 144 -30.77 14.77 -25.61
C PRO A 144 -31.78 15.17 -24.54
N GLY A 145 -31.32 15.24 -23.28
CA GLY A 145 -32.18 15.52 -22.12
C GLY A 145 -32.56 14.28 -21.30
N ASP A 146 -32.25 13.08 -21.77
CA ASP A 146 -32.32 11.86 -20.95
C ASP A 146 -31.35 11.95 -19.77
N ILE A 147 -31.77 11.45 -18.61
CA ILE A 147 -30.92 11.29 -17.43
C ILE A 147 -30.41 9.84 -17.41
N PRO A 148 -29.09 9.59 -17.60
CA PRO A 148 -28.51 8.25 -17.45
C PRO A 148 -28.46 7.87 -15.97
N LEU A 149 -28.84 6.63 -15.65
CA LEU A 149 -28.86 6.10 -14.30
C LEU A 149 -28.58 4.59 -14.25
N VAL A 150 -28.51 4.06 -13.03
CA VAL A 150 -28.15 2.69 -12.67
C VAL A 150 -29.06 2.19 -11.55
N GLY A 151 -29.22 0.88 -11.42
CA GLY A 151 -29.90 0.24 -10.29
C GLY A 151 -29.87 -1.28 -10.39
N ASN A 152 -29.84 -1.98 -9.26
CA ASN A 152 -29.91 -3.44 -9.20
C ASN A 152 -31.38 -3.90 -9.30
N LEU A 153 -31.96 -3.91 -10.51
CA LEU A 153 -33.36 -4.26 -10.75
C LEU A 153 -33.59 -5.77 -10.86
N THR A 154 -32.51 -6.55 -10.95
CA THR A 154 -32.55 -8.02 -10.87
C THR A 154 -31.89 -8.55 -9.58
N LYS A 155 -32.04 -9.85 -9.32
CA LYS A 155 -31.49 -10.50 -8.10
C LYS A 155 -30.09 -11.08 -8.28
N ASP A 156 -29.35 -10.63 -9.29
CA ASP A 156 -27.96 -11.05 -9.54
C ASP A 156 -26.90 -10.18 -8.84
N ARG A 157 -27.26 -8.97 -8.38
CA ARG A 157 -26.40 -7.96 -7.72
C ARG A 157 -25.48 -7.18 -8.67
N ILE A 158 -25.74 -7.21 -9.97
CA ILE A 158 -25.01 -6.41 -10.96
C ILE A 158 -25.94 -5.29 -11.43
N PRO A 159 -25.54 -4.00 -11.35
CA PRO A 159 -26.41 -2.87 -11.67
C PRO A 159 -26.81 -2.86 -13.14
N ASP A 160 -28.11 -2.93 -13.38
CA ASP A 160 -28.73 -2.65 -14.67
C ASP A 160 -28.57 -1.16 -15.03
N VAL A 161 -28.61 -0.85 -16.34
CA VAL A 161 -28.34 0.49 -16.88
C VAL A 161 -29.53 1.04 -17.67
N GLY A 162 -29.79 2.34 -17.58
CA GLY A 162 -30.96 2.91 -18.24
C GLY A 162 -31.06 4.43 -18.28
N PHE A 163 -32.09 4.92 -18.95
CA PHE A 163 -32.42 6.34 -19.07
C PHE A 163 -33.78 6.66 -18.45
N PHE A 164 -33.88 7.80 -17.79
CA PHE A 164 -35.16 8.43 -17.45
C PHE A 164 -35.44 9.58 -18.42
N ARG A 165 -36.64 9.58 -19.00
CA ARG A 165 -37.14 10.56 -19.97
C ARG A 165 -38.58 10.94 -19.64
N ASN A 166 -38.76 12.03 -18.89
CA ASN A 166 -40.07 12.66 -18.62
C ASN A 166 -41.18 11.71 -18.13
N GLY A 167 -40.84 10.77 -17.24
CA GLY A 167 -41.77 9.75 -16.72
C GLY A 167 -41.67 8.39 -17.40
N THR A 168 -40.99 8.29 -18.55
CA THR A 168 -40.62 7.01 -19.16
C THR A 168 -39.24 6.56 -18.66
N TRP A 169 -39.15 5.34 -18.15
CA TRP A 169 -37.89 4.67 -17.78
C TRP A 169 -37.55 3.65 -18.88
N LEU A 170 -36.31 3.66 -19.35
CA LEU A 170 -35.79 2.83 -20.44
C LEU A 170 -34.56 2.06 -19.96
N TRP A 171 -34.74 0.79 -19.61
CA TRP A 171 -33.70 -0.06 -19.03
C TRP A 171 -33.21 -1.11 -20.02
N GLN A 172 -31.89 -1.34 -20.06
CA GLN A 172 -31.29 -2.58 -20.55
C GLN A 172 -30.88 -3.39 -19.32
N LEU A 173 -31.64 -4.45 -19.04
CA LEU A 173 -31.34 -5.36 -17.94
C LEU A 173 -30.23 -6.33 -18.33
N ASN A 174 -29.55 -6.89 -17.33
CA ASN A 174 -28.55 -7.95 -17.49
C ASN A 174 -29.12 -9.11 -18.35
N GLY A 175 -28.33 -9.55 -19.34
CA GLY A 175 -28.80 -10.48 -20.38
C GLY A 175 -29.55 -9.81 -21.55
N ASP A 176 -29.25 -8.54 -21.84
CA ASP A 176 -29.74 -7.75 -22.99
C ASP A 176 -31.27 -7.62 -23.09
N LYS A 177 -31.96 -7.74 -21.96
CA LYS A 177 -33.42 -7.63 -21.90
C LYS A 177 -33.85 -6.18 -21.72
N ALA A 178 -34.32 -5.56 -22.80
CA ALA A 178 -34.94 -4.24 -22.73
C ALA A 178 -36.23 -4.25 -21.88
N GLN A 179 -36.43 -3.23 -21.05
CA GLN A 179 -37.66 -2.97 -20.30
C GLN A 179 -38.03 -1.49 -20.37
N THR A 180 -39.33 -1.21 -20.48
CA THR A 180 -39.89 0.14 -20.41
C THR A 180 -40.92 0.21 -19.28
N VAL A 181 -40.85 1.25 -18.46
CA VAL A 181 -41.81 1.51 -17.36
C VAL A 181 -42.30 2.95 -17.45
N GLN A 182 -43.61 3.16 -17.31
CA GLN A 182 -44.20 4.49 -17.16
C GLN A 182 -44.42 4.78 -15.67
N PHE A 183 -43.72 5.78 -15.14
CA PHE A 183 -43.83 6.23 -13.76
C PHE A 183 -43.15 7.61 -13.57
N GLY A 184 -43.90 8.59 -13.05
CA GLY A 184 -43.48 9.99 -12.98
C GLY A 184 -43.87 10.79 -14.22
N THR A 185 -43.35 12.01 -14.33
CA THR A 185 -43.77 13.05 -15.28
C THR A 185 -42.59 13.90 -15.81
N GLN A 186 -42.87 14.91 -16.62
CA GLN A 186 -41.86 15.85 -17.13
C GLN A 186 -41.33 16.78 -16.03
N GLY A 187 -40.00 16.84 -15.90
CA GLY A 187 -39.32 17.69 -14.91
C GLY A 187 -39.02 17.00 -13.57
N ASP A 188 -39.53 15.80 -13.35
CA ASP A 188 -39.20 14.98 -12.18
C ASP A 188 -37.73 14.53 -12.20
N LYS A 189 -37.13 14.41 -11.02
CA LYS A 189 -35.80 13.82 -10.82
C LYS A 189 -35.97 12.33 -10.50
N PRO A 190 -35.39 11.38 -11.26
CA PRO A 190 -35.46 9.96 -10.93
C PRO A 190 -34.65 9.64 -9.68
N VAL A 191 -35.12 8.70 -8.88
CA VAL A 191 -34.39 8.09 -7.76
C VAL A 191 -34.64 6.58 -7.74
N VAL A 192 -33.64 5.80 -7.34
CA VAL A 192 -33.66 4.32 -7.40
C VAL A 192 -32.98 3.79 -6.14
N GLY A 193 -33.53 2.71 -5.57
CA GLY A 193 -32.99 2.03 -4.38
C GLY A 193 -34.00 1.11 -3.70
N ASP A 194 -33.53 0.17 -2.87
CA ASP A 194 -34.37 -0.87 -2.23
C ASP A 194 -35.27 -0.29 -1.11
N TRP A 195 -36.51 0.08 -1.44
CA TRP A 195 -37.43 0.70 -0.47
C TRP A 195 -38.02 -0.28 0.56
N ASN A 196 -37.90 -1.59 0.35
CA ASN A 196 -38.63 -2.62 1.09
C ASN A 196 -37.74 -3.63 1.84
N GLY A 197 -36.46 -3.75 1.45
CA GLY A 197 -35.44 -4.59 2.04
C GLY A 197 -35.35 -6.02 1.48
N ASP A 198 -35.73 -6.25 0.23
CA ASP A 198 -35.66 -7.59 -0.42
C ASP A 198 -34.43 -7.82 -1.32
N GLY A 199 -33.57 -6.80 -1.46
CA GLY A 199 -32.31 -6.83 -2.21
C GLY A 199 -32.42 -6.45 -3.69
N VAL A 200 -33.49 -5.77 -4.09
CA VAL A 200 -33.71 -5.22 -5.44
C VAL A 200 -34.06 -3.74 -5.33
N ASP A 201 -33.51 -2.94 -6.23
CA ASP A 201 -33.79 -1.52 -6.27
C ASP A 201 -35.16 -1.24 -6.88
N ASP A 202 -35.92 -0.37 -6.21
CA ASP A 202 -37.25 0.06 -6.60
C ASP A 202 -37.21 1.45 -7.26
N LEU A 203 -38.26 1.78 -8.04
CA LEU A 203 -38.35 3.09 -8.70
C LEU A 203 -38.93 4.17 -7.78
N GLY A 204 -38.43 5.39 -7.89
CA GLY A 204 -38.97 6.58 -7.24
C GLY A 204 -38.77 7.84 -8.09
N VAL A 205 -39.56 8.88 -7.83
CA VAL A 205 -39.37 10.20 -8.43
C VAL A 205 -39.44 11.30 -7.37
N VAL A 206 -38.75 12.41 -7.62
CA VAL A 206 -38.85 13.64 -6.84
C VAL A 206 -39.34 14.75 -7.75
N HIS A 207 -40.54 15.22 -7.46
CA HIS A 207 -41.26 16.24 -8.22
C HIS A 207 -40.64 17.63 -8.04
N VAL A 208 -40.99 18.54 -8.96
CA VAL A 208 -40.44 19.91 -9.04
C VAL A 208 -40.72 20.75 -7.77
N ASP A 209 -41.76 20.42 -7.02
CA ASP A 209 -42.11 21.04 -5.73
C ASP A 209 -41.28 20.50 -4.54
N GLY A 210 -40.58 19.37 -4.69
CA GLY A 210 -39.87 18.66 -3.63
C GLY A 210 -40.66 17.51 -2.99
N THR A 211 -41.83 17.15 -3.53
CA THR A 211 -42.57 15.94 -3.14
C THR A 211 -41.90 14.70 -3.75
N TRP A 212 -41.61 13.70 -2.93
CA TRP A 212 -41.12 12.39 -3.33
C TRP A 212 -42.30 11.44 -3.51
N THR A 213 -42.25 10.60 -4.54
CA THR A 213 -43.22 9.54 -4.82
C THR A 213 -42.45 8.25 -5.12
N LEU A 214 -42.55 7.27 -4.22
CA LEU A 214 -41.83 5.99 -4.32
C LEU A 214 -42.79 4.87 -4.70
N LYS A 215 -42.38 3.99 -5.62
CA LYS A 215 -43.15 2.83 -6.08
C LYS A 215 -42.63 1.57 -5.40
N VAL A 216 -43.27 1.16 -4.31
CA VAL A 216 -42.80 0.06 -3.45
C VAL A 216 -43.62 -1.22 -3.74
N PRO A 217 -43.02 -2.31 -4.26
CA PRO A 217 -43.70 -3.57 -4.54
C PRO A 217 -44.00 -4.37 -3.27
N GLY A 218 -44.87 -5.38 -3.39
CA GLY A 218 -45.27 -6.27 -2.29
C GLY A 218 -46.20 -5.64 -1.25
N VAL A 219 -46.42 -4.33 -1.29
CA VAL A 219 -47.32 -3.60 -0.37
C VAL A 219 -48.77 -3.75 -0.82
N THR A 220 -49.46 -4.79 -0.32
CA THR A 220 -50.87 -5.07 -0.67
C THR A 220 -51.88 -4.46 0.32
N LYS A 221 -51.45 -4.14 1.54
CA LYS A 221 -52.23 -3.55 2.63
C LYS A 221 -51.38 -2.53 3.39
N LYS A 222 -52.03 -1.55 4.02
CA LYS A 222 -51.38 -0.50 4.85
C LYS A 222 -50.52 -1.02 6.02
N LYS A 223 -50.66 -2.29 6.42
CA LYS A 223 -49.82 -2.91 7.46
C LYS A 223 -48.51 -3.53 6.93
N ASP A 224 -48.39 -3.69 5.61
CA ASP A 224 -47.28 -4.40 4.98
C ASP A 224 -46.03 -3.49 4.91
N ILE A 225 -46.21 -2.16 4.96
CA ILE A 225 -45.17 -1.14 5.09
C ILE A 225 -45.43 -0.26 6.33
N ALA A 226 -44.37 0.26 6.95
CA ALA A 226 -44.48 1.18 8.09
C ALA A 226 -43.92 2.56 7.75
N LEU A 227 -44.80 3.56 7.65
CA LEU A 227 -44.49 4.92 7.21
C LEU A 227 -44.44 5.94 8.36
N ASP A 228 -43.76 7.05 8.10
CA ASP A 228 -43.80 8.28 8.91
C ASP A 228 -45.21 8.91 8.83
N PRO A 229 -45.76 9.52 9.90
CA PRO A 229 -47.07 10.16 9.87
C PRO A 229 -47.26 11.24 8.79
N GLY A 230 -46.18 11.82 8.27
CA GLY A 230 -46.23 12.79 7.16
C GLY A 230 -46.37 12.20 5.75
N ALA A 231 -46.37 10.87 5.59
CA ALA A 231 -46.45 10.19 4.29
C ALA A 231 -47.84 9.62 3.99
N THR A 232 -48.26 9.68 2.72
CA THR A 232 -49.47 9.03 2.21
C THR A 232 -49.15 7.71 1.51
N LEU A 233 -50.18 6.87 1.32
CA LEU A 233 -50.07 5.55 0.71
C LEU A 233 -51.26 5.28 -0.21
N GLU A 234 -51.00 5.03 -1.48
CA GLU A 234 -51.97 4.55 -2.49
C GLU A 234 -51.61 3.12 -2.88
N ILE A 235 -52.57 2.19 -2.93
CA ILE A 235 -52.29 0.75 -3.07
C ILE A 235 -52.82 0.23 -4.41
N HIS A 236 -51.90 -0.15 -5.29
CA HIS A 236 -52.13 -0.78 -6.59
C HIS A 236 -52.05 -2.30 -6.40
N LYS A 237 -53.13 -2.82 -5.80
CA LYS A 237 -53.17 -4.17 -5.22
C LYS A 237 -52.97 -5.27 -6.28
N ASP A 238 -53.54 -5.08 -7.47
CA ASP A 238 -53.58 -6.13 -8.49
C ASP A 238 -52.29 -6.13 -9.33
N GLU A 239 -51.58 -5.01 -9.35
CA GLU A 239 -50.21 -4.82 -9.84
C GLU A 239 -49.13 -5.10 -8.77
N ASN A 240 -49.54 -5.45 -7.54
CA ASN A 240 -48.68 -5.78 -6.39
C ASN A 240 -47.67 -4.68 -6.00
N TYR A 241 -48.09 -3.41 -5.98
CA TYR A 241 -47.27 -2.31 -5.44
C TYR A 241 -48.11 -1.23 -4.74
N ALA A 242 -47.44 -0.29 -4.08
CA ALA A 242 -48.04 0.93 -3.56
C ALA A 242 -47.20 2.17 -3.91
N LEU A 243 -47.86 3.31 -4.08
CA LEU A 243 -47.20 4.61 -4.15
C LEU A 243 -47.13 5.24 -2.76
N VAL A 244 -45.94 5.66 -2.36
CA VAL A 244 -45.66 6.31 -1.08
C VAL A 244 -45.24 7.75 -1.34
N ASN A 245 -46.07 8.71 -0.96
CA ASN A 245 -45.85 10.13 -1.25
C ASN A 245 -45.50 10.91 0.03
N PHE A 246 -44.48 11.77 0.00
CA PHE A 246 -44.06 12.61 1.14
C PHE A 246 -43.18 13.78 0.71
N ALA A 247 -43.11 14.84 1.51
CA ALA A 247 -42.12 15.92 1.32
C ALA A 247 -40.82 15.61 2.07
N PHE A 248 -39.65 15.73 1.40
CA PHE A 248 -38.35 15.62 2.06
C PHE A 248 -37.28 16.49 1.38
N GLY A 249 -36.69 17.43 2.13
CA GLY A 249 -35.71 18.38 1.62
C GLY A 249 -36.33 19.72 1.18
N LEU A 250 -35.70 20.37 0.21
CA LEU A 250 -36.20 21.52 -0.56
C LEU A 250 -36.17 21.15 -2.05
N SER A 251 -37.03 21.74 -2.88
CA SER A 251 -37.03 21.54 -4.34
C SER A 251 -35.67 21.83 -5.01
N THR A 252 -34.89 22.75 -4.43
CA THR A 252 -33.53 23.13 -4.84
C THR A 252 -32.45 22.12 -4.46
N ASP A 253 -32.73 21.16 -3.58
CA ASP A 253 -31.74 20.15 -3.19
C ASP A 253 -31.54 19.10 -4.30
N ILE A 254 -30.41 18.41 -4.26
CA ILE A 254 -30.14 17.23 -5.10
C ILE A 254 -30.58 15.98 -4.31
N PRO A 255 -31.55 15.19 -4.80
CA PRO A 255 -31.96 13.96 -4.12
C PRO A 255 -30.90 12.87 -4.28
N VAL A 256 -30.72 12.04 -3.24
CA VAL A 256 -29.82 10.87 -3.19
C VAL A 256 -30.48 9.74 -2.38
N VAL A 257 -30.03 8.50 -2.60
CA VAL A 257 -30.64 7.29 -2.03
C VAL A 257 -29.57 6.36 -1.46
N GLY A 258 -29.89 5.59 -0.43
CA GLY A 258 -28.99 4.56 0.08
C GLY A 258 -29.29 4.10 1.51
N ASP A 259 -28.76 2.94 1.91
CA ASP A 259 -28.79 2.50 3.31
C ASP A 259 -27.69 3.21 4.13
N TRP A 260 -28.01 4.45 4.52
CA TRP A 260 -27.20 5.30 5.39
C TRP A 260 -27.12 4.80 6.85
N ASN A 261 -27.83 3.72 7.20
CA ASN A 261 -28.24 3.41 8.57
C ASN A 261 -27.97 1.94 8.98
N ALA A 262 -27.82 1.07 7.99
CA ALA A 262 -27.59 -0.37 8.05
C ALA A 262 -28.76 -1.23 8.53
N ASP A 263 -30.01 -0.82 8.27
CA ASP A 263 -31.15 -1.71 8.51
C ASP A 263 -31.47 -2.68 7.37
N GLY A 264 -30.93 -2.46 6.17
CA GLY A 264 -31.10 -3.33 5.00
C GLY A 264 -32.12 -2.82 3.99
N SER A 265 -32.53 -1.54 4.08
CA SER A 265 -33.36 -0.86 3.10
C SER A 265 -32.80 0.54 2.84
N ASP A 266 -32.93 1.01 1.61
CA ASP A 266 -32.52 2.35 1.23
C ASP A 266 -33.48 3.42 1.80
N SER A 267 -32.95 4.63 1.97
CA SER A 267 -33.69 5.73 2.57
C SER A 267 -33.44 7.06 1.85
N PRO A 268 -34.46 7.93 1.68
CA PRO A 268 -34.31 9.25 1.09
C PRO A 268 -33.23 10.10 1.76
N GLY A 269 -32.39 10.73 0.94
CA GLY A 269 -31.39 11.72 1.34
C GLY A 269 -31.39 12.91 0.38
N VAL A 270 -30.81 14.03 0.82
CA VAL A 270 -30.65 15.23 -0.01
C VAL A 270 -29.30 15.91 0.21
N VAL A 271 -28.73 16.48 -0.86
CA VAL A 271 -27.55 17.34 -0.81
C VAL A 271 -27.98 18.80 -0.98
N ARG A 272 -27.68 19.61 0.03
CA ARG A 272 -28.00 21.04 0.07
C ARG A 272 -26.74 21.89 -0.11
N ASN A 273 -26.84 22.95 -0.91
CA ASN A 273 -25.78 23.92 -1.17
C ASN A 273 -24.44 23.26 -1.55
N ASN A 274 -24.49 22.14 -2.28
CA ASN A 274 -23.36 21.29 -2.66
C ASN A 274 -22.41 20.91 -1.50
N THR A 275 -22.88 20.90 -0.26
CA THR A 275 -22.02 20.72 0.93
C THR A 275 -22.66 19.87 2.02
N THR A 276 -23.90 20.17 2.39
CA THR A 276 -24.56 19.54 3.54
C THR A 276 -25.47 18.41 3.05
N TRP A 277 -25.09 17.18 3.36
CA TRP A 277 -25.86 15.97 3.10
C TRP A 277 -26.79 15.71 4.29
N ILE A 278 -28.06 15.44 4.01
CA ILE A 278 -29.10 15.23 5.01
C ILE A 278 -29.81 13.93 4.68
N PHE A 279 -29.67 12.92 5.54
CA PHE A 279 -30.24 11.59 5.34
C PHE A 279 -31.46 11.42 6.23
N SER A 280 -32.58 10.94 5.69
CA SER A 280 -33.66 10.40 6.53
C SER A 280 -33.21 9.12 7.21
N LYS A 281 -33.83 8.74 8.34
CA LYS A 281 -33.50 7.46 8.98
C LYS A 281 -34.13 6.27 8.26
N SER A 282 -35.38 6.38 7.86
CA SER A 282 -36.12 5.37 7.07
C SER A 282 -37.49 5.93 6.69
N LEU A 283 -38.20 5.26 5.78
CA LEU A 283 -39.58 5.63 5.39
C LEU A 283 -40.54 5.73 6.59
N LYS A 284 -40.25 5.02 7.70
CA LYS A 284 -40.99 5.09 8.98
C LYS A 284 -40.73 6.37 9.80
N LYS A 285 -39.64 7.07 9.52
CA LYS A 285 -39.03 8.11 10.37
C LYS A 285 -38.30 9.16 9.52
N LEU A 286 -38.96 9.63 8.46
CA LEU A 286 -38.40 10.53 7.45
C LEU A 286 -37.76 11.77 8.11
N MET A 287 -38.47 12.38 9.04
CA MET A 287 -38.04 13.63 9.70
C MET A 287 -36.94 13.42 10.76
N LYS A 288 -36.55 12.19 11.08
CA LYS A 288 -35.45 11.90 12.01
C LYS A 288 -34.14 11.75 11.23
N THR A 289 -33.51 12.88 10.95
CA THR A 289 -32.35 12.93 10.04
C THR A 289 -31.00 12.78 10.74
N SER A 290 -30.00 12.30 9.99
CA SER A 290 -28.59 12.55 10.25
C SER A 290 -28.05 13.56 9.23
N LYS A 291 -26.93 14.23 9.55
CA LYS A 291 -26.29 15.23 8.69
C LYS A 291 -24.79 15.01 8.60
N VAL A 292 -24.24 15.36 7.44
CA VAL A 292 -22.82 15.23 7.10
C VAL A 292 -22.41 16.41 6.23
N GLU A 293 -21.23 17.00 6.48
CA GLU A 293 -20.61 17.95 5.56
C GLU A 293 -19.63 17.21 4.63
N PHE A 294 -19.91 17.18 3.33
CA PHE A 294 -19.08 16.62 2.27
C PHE A 294 -19.20 17.52 1.02
N PRO A 295 -18.24 18.45 0.81
CA PRO A 295 -18.27 19.39 -0.31
C PRO A 295 -18.19 18.69 -1.67
N VAL A 296 -19.24 18.85 -2.48
CA VAL A 296 -19.26 18.53 -3.91
C VAL A 296 -18.65 19.73 -4.64
N ALA A 297 -17.37 19.60 -5.00
CA ALA A 297 -16.60 20.68 -5.61
C ALA A 297 -17.14 21.09 -7.00
N SER A 298 -16.78 22.29 -7.47
CA SER A 298 -17.22 22.78 -8.79
C SER A 298 -16.84 21.80 -9.91
N GLY A 299 -17.79 21.49 -10.78
CA GLY A 299 -17.64 20.49 -11.85
C GLY A 299 -17.78 19.03 -11.42
N PHE A 300 -18.09 18.74 -10.15
CA PHE A 300 -18.45 17.40 -9.70
C PHE A 300 -19.98 17.22 -9.63
N THR A 301 -20.45 16.03 -9.99
CA THR A 301 -21.81 15.55 -9.73
C THR A 301 -21.83 14.83 -8.38
N ALA A 302 -22.89 15.02 -7.58
CA ALA A 302 -23.12 14.25 -6.36
C ALA A 302 -23.49 12.80 -6.70
N LEU A 303 -22.86 11.82 -6.04
CA LEU A 303 -23.05 10.39 -6.25
C LEU A 303 -23.18 9.67 -4.90
N VAL A 304 -23.54 8.39 -4.93
CA VAL A 304 -23.54 7.54 -3.75
C VAL A 304 -22.56 6.39 -3.98
N GLY A 305 -21.62 6.21 -3.06
CA GLY A 305 -20.75 5.04 -3.01
C GLY A 305 -21.22 4.07 -1.92
N THR A 306 -20.71 2.84 -1.95
CA THR A 306 -20.92 1.89 -0.86
C THR A 306 -19.59 1.51 -0.20
N ARG A 307 -19.69 0.88 0.97
CA ARG A 307 -18.58 0.23 1.68
C ARG A 307 -19.08 -1.02 2.41
N ALA A 308 -18.17 -1.94 2.70
CA ALA A 308 -18.53 -3.22 3.31
C ALA A 308 -19.02 -3.15 4.77
N THR A 309 -18.41 -2.28 5.59
CA THR A 309 -18.51 -2.38 7.06
C THR A 309 -18.51 -1.00 7.75
N GLY A 310 -18.41 -1.02 9.09
CA GLY A 310 -18.61 0.14 9.96
C GLY A 310 -17.63 1.31 9.79
N ILE A 311 -17.92 2.40 10.49
CA ILE A 311 -17.40 3.74 10.18
C ILE A 311 -15.92 4.01 10.54
N GLU A 312 -15.21 3.00 11.04
CA GLU A 312 -13.77 3.01 11.32
C GLU A 312 -12.98 2.04 10.40
N SER A 313 -13.66 1.34 9.50
CA SER A 313 -13.10 0.38 8.56
C SER A 313 -12.45 1.04 7.33
N CYS A 314 -11.70 0.25 6.57
CA CYS A 314 -11.18 0.64 5.27
C CYS A 314 -12.35 0.95 4.31
N PRO A 315 -12.45 2.16 3.74
CA PRO A 315 -13.61 2.55 2.92
C PRO A 315 -13.71 1.79 1.59
N THR A 316 -12.65 1.09 1.20
CA THR A 316 -12.48 0.42 -0.11
C THR A 316 -12.36 -1.10 -0.02
N ALA A 317 -12.45 -1.69 1.18
CA ALA A 317 -12.35 -3.15 1.37
C ALA A 317 -13.70 -3.83 1.19
N THR A 318 -13.76 -4.91 0.41
CA THR A 318 -15.00 -5.69 0.15
C THR A 318 -15.44 -6.52 1.38
N PRO A 319 -16.74 -6.88 1.55
CA PRO A 319 -17.22 -7.68 2.68
C PRO A 319 -16.56 -9.06 2.73
N THR A 320 -16.32 -9.66 1.55
CA THR A 320 -15.63 -10.94 1.40
C THR A 320 -14.17 -10.84 1.85
N SER A 321 -13.47 -9.76 1.49
CA SER A 321 -12.09 -9.54 1.91
C SER A 321 -11.98 -9.27 3.41
N GLU A 322 -12.85 -8.43 4.00
CA GLU A 322 -12.81 -8.16 5.45
C GLU A 322 -13.15 -9.42 6.27
N LYS A 323 -14.09 -10.27 5.81
CA LYS A 323 -14.34 -11.57 6.44
C LYS A 323 -13.08 -12.45 6.45
N ARG A 324 -12.43 -12.64 5.30
CA ARG A 324 -11.15 -13.39 5.20
C ARG A 324 -10.07 -12.77 6.10
N ALA A 325 -9.96 -11.46 6.10
CA ALA A 325 -8.99 -10.70 6.89
C ALA A 325 -9.16 -10.91 8.40
N LEU A 326 -10.41 -10.93 8.89
CA LEU A 326 -10.75 -11.21 10.28
C LEU A 326 -10.40 -12.66 10.67
N GLU A 327 -10.67 -13.63 9.79
CA GLU A 327 -10.29 -15.04 9.97
C GLU A 327 -8.77 -15.25 9.94
N LEU A 328 -8.00 -14.40 9.26
CA LEU A 328 -6.54 -14.41 9.25
C LEU A 328 -5.96 -13.78 10.52
N ALA A 329 -6.45 -12.63 10.95
CA ALA A 329 -5.99 -11.96 12.17
C ALA A 329 -6.19 -12.82 13.44
N ALA A 330 -7.20 -13.69 13.47
CA ALA A 330 -7.40 -14.67 14.55
C ALA A 330 -6.27 -15.71 14.67
N LYS A 331 -5.44 -15.88 13.64
CA LYS A 331 -4.29 -16.80 13.61
C LYS A 331 -2.98 -16.13 14.03
N VAL A 332 -2.96 -14.80 14.23
CA VAL A 332 -1.74 -14.04 14.48
C VAL A 332 -1.31 -14.10 15.95
N VAL A 333 -0.13 -14.66 16.20
CA VAL A 333 0.54 -14.68 17.50
C VAL A 333 1.42 -13.41 17.62
N PRO A 334 1.30 -12.60 18.69
CA PRO A 334 2.16 -11.43 18.89
C PRO A 334 3.65 -11.78 19.08
N PRO A 335 4.58 -10.86 18.77
CA PRO A 335 6.02 -11.11 18.91
C PRO A 335 6.45 -11.16 20.38
N ALA A 336 7.60 -11.77 20.65
CA ALA A 336 8.28 -11.60 21.93
C ALA A 336 8.64 -10.12 22.17
N LYS A 337 8.43 -9.63 23.39
CA LYS A 337 8.84 -8.27 23.79
C LYS A 337 10.36 -8.17 23.86
N LEU A 338 10.94 -7.33 23.01
CA LEU A 338 12.37 -6.99 23.04
C LEU A 338 12.63 -5.79 23.95
N LYS A 339 13.90 -5.57 24.31
CA LYS A 339 14.40 -4.38 25.00
C LYS A 339 15.62 -3.87 24.25
N GLY A 340 15.65 -2.59 23.90
CA GLY A 340 16.80 -2.01 23.21
C GLY A 340 18.07 -2.01 24.05
N ASN A 341 19.22 -2.17 23.39
CA ASN A 341 20.53 -2.33 24.03
C ASN A 341 21.43 -1.11 23.78
N VAL A 342 21.54 -0.20 24.76
CA VAL A 342 22.46 0.97 24.67
C VAL A 342 23.91 0.67 25.06
N LYS A 343 24.24 -0.58 25.46
CA LYS A 343 25.60 -0.91 25.96
C LYS A 343 26.59 -1.31 24.86
N GLN A 344 26.10 -1.68 23.69
CA GLN A 344 26.91 -1.97 22.50
C GLN A 344 27.30 -0.66 21.81
N GLN A 345 28.52 -0.57 21.28
CA GLN A 345 28.98 0.64 20.57
C GLN A 345 28.09 0.94 19.34
N GLY A 346 27.95 2.22 18.97
CA GLY A 346 27.08 2.66 17.88
C GLY A 346 25.58 2.70 18.25
N MET A 347 25.11 1.89 19.20
CA MET A 347 23.69 1.85 19.57
C MET A 347 23.16 3.15 20.18
N PRO A 348 23.92 3.92 20.99
CA PRO A 348 23.53 5.28 21.41
C PRO A 348 23.38 6.24 20.22
N GLU A 349 24.32 6.22 19.28
CA GLU A 349 24.33 7.05 18.07
C GLU A 349 23.15 6.69 17.14
N ILE A 350 22.88 5.40 16.95
CA ILE A 350 21.70 4.85 16.26
C ILE A 350 20.40 5.34 16.91
N LEU A 351 20.27 5.22 18.25
CA LEU A 351 19.06 5.62 18.97
C LEU A 351 18.75 7.12 18.78
N ALA A 352 19.76 7.98 18.90
CA ALA A 352 19.62 9.41 18.65
C ALA A 352 19.25 9.68 17.19
N THR A 353 19.83 8.94 16.25
CA THR A 353 19.57 9.09 14.81
C THR A 353 18.12 8.77 14.45
N VAL A 354 17.56 7.66 14.97
CA VAL A 354 16.17 7.28 14.74
C VAL A 354 15.20 8.28 15.37
N GLN A 355 15.51 8.82 16.55
CA GLN A 355 14.69 9.84 17.21
C GLN A 355 14.60 11.13 16.40
N ASP A 356 15.73 11.61 15.87
CA ASP A 356 15.79 12.84 15.08
C ASP A 356 15.28 12.66 13.64
N GLY A 357 15.44 11.45 13.08
CA GLY A 357 14.90 11.10 11.76
C GLY A 357 13.38 10.90 11.78
N LEU A 358 12.81 10.28 12.81
CA LEU A 358 11.34 10.24 13.02
C LEU A 358 10.77 11.65 13.15
N ARG A 359 11.45 12.51 13.91
CA ARG A 359 11.10 13.93 14.09
C ARG A 359 11.07 14.66 12.74
N TYR A 360 12.09 14.46 11.90
CA TYR A 360 12.13 14.99 10.53
C TYR A 360 10.98 14.48 9.67
N ALA A 361 10.83 13.15 9.55
CA ALA A 361 9.87 12.51 8.66
C ALA A 361 8.42 12.89 9.01
N ILE A 362 8.05 12.86 10.29
CA ILE A 362 6.71 13.28 10.74
C ILE A 362 6.47 14.77 10.47
N THR A 363 7.48 15.63 10.66
CA THR A 363 7.35 17.06 10.35
C THR A 363 7.16 17.28 8.85
N ASN A 364 7.91 16.57 8.01
CA ASN A 364 7.77 16.61 6.55
C ASN A 364 6.41 16.11 6.07
N ASP A 365 5.89 15.03 6.67
CA ASP A 365 4.55 14.51 6.37
C ASP A 365 3.46 15.54 6.68
N LEU A 366 3.44 16.05 7.90
CA LEU A 366 2.36 16.95 8.35
C LEU A 366 2.41 18.34 7.69
N THR A 367 3.58 18.81 7.25
CA THR A 367 3.73 20.16 6.66
C THR A 367 3.81 20.16 5.12
N LYS A 368 4.23 19.06 4.49
CA LYS A 368 4.49 19.00 3.04
C LYS A 368 3.85 17.79 2.35
N ARG A 369 4.25 16.56 2.71
CA ARG A 369 3.94 15.35 1.91
C ARG A 369 2.47 14.91 2.03
N LEU A 370 1.90 14.99 3.23
CA LEU A 370 0.55 14.54 3.57
C LEU A 370 -0.28 15.66 4.21
N ASN A 371 0.09 16.94 4.01
CA ASN A 371 -0.51 18.08 4.72
C ASN A 371 -2.02 18.26 4.46
N THR A 372 -2.49 17.97 3.25
CA THR A 372 -3.92 17.90 2.89
C THR A 372 -4.63 16.66 3.43
N GLN A 373 -3.87 15.62 3.81
CA GLN A 373 -4.36 14.30 4.18
C GLN A 373 -4.44 14.06 5.70
N VAL A 374 -3.78 14.88 6.54
CA VAL A 374 -3.62 14.71 8.00
C VAL A 374 -4.93 14.55 8.80
N ALA A 375 -6.07 14.90 8.20
CA ALA A 375 -7.38 14.91 8.84
C ALA A 375 -8.29 13.75 8.43
N TYR A 376 -7.81 12.81 7.60
CA TYR A 376 -8.57 11.62 7.19
C TYR A 376 -8.17 10.39 8.03
N PRO A 377 -9.12 9.51 8.41
CA PRO A 377 -8.81 8.30 9.18
C PRO A 377 -7.93 7.32 8.38
N TYR A 378 -8.15 7.25 7.06
CA TYR A 378 -7.30 6.60 6.06
C TYR A 378 -7.01 7.65 4.99
N TYR A 379 -5.78 7.73 4.49
CA TYR A 379 -5.43 8.64 3.39
C TYR A 379 -5.17 7.87 2.10
N ASP A 380 -5.24 8.53 0.94
CA ASP A 380 -4.88 7.92 -0.34
C ASP A 380 -3.35 7.80 -0.46
N VAL A 381 -2.81 6.60 -0.24
CA VAL A 381 -1.38 6.32 -0.34
C VAL A 381 -0.92 6.42 -1.79
N LEU A 382 -1.71 5.92 -2.74
CA LEU A 382 -1.34 5.73 -4.14
C LEU A 382 -1.44 7.02 -4.96
N ASN A 383 -2.27 7.98 -4.53
CA ASN A 383 -2.45 9.23 -5.25
C ASN A 383 -1.39 10.30 -4.94
N VAL A 384 -0.78 10.31 -3.76
CA VAL A 384 0.13 11.40 -3.33
C VAL A 384 1.39 11.52 -4.22
N HIS A 385 1.90 10.43 -4.80
CA HIS A 385 3.18 10.41 -5.50
C HIS A 385 3.09 9.91 -6.95
N LYS A 386 4.20 10.00 -7.70
CA LYS A 386 4.28 9.58 -9.11
C LYS A 386 4.42 8.07 -9.29
N THR A 387 4.94 7.35 -8.30
CA THR A 387 5.17 5.89 -8.35
C THR A 387 4.64 5.22 -7.08
N ILE A 388 4.22 3.96 -7.20
CA ILE A 388 3.79 3.13 -6.06
C ILE A 388 4.95 2.97 -5.06
N GLU A 389 6.19 2.89 -5.56
CA GLU A 389 7.42 2.87 -4.75
C GLU A 389 7.52 4.07 -3.80
N GLU A 390 7.41 5.30 -4.31
CA GLU A 390 7.50 6.49 -3.45
C GLU A 390 6.30 6.58 -2.49
N SER A 391 5.10 6.25 -2.98
CA SER A 391 3.85 6.22 -2.22
C SER A 391 3.90 5.27 -1.02
N VAL A 392 4.23 4.00 -1.25
CA VAL A 392 4.12 2.94 -0.23
C VAL A 392 5.40 2.84 0.61
N ARG A 393 6.59 2.81 -0.01
CA ARG A 393 7.86 2.56 0.70
C ARG A 393 8.11 3.61 1.78
N ARG A 394 7.95 4.90 1.45
CA ARG A 394 8.21 6.00 2.41
C ARG A 394 7.34 5.88 3.66
N SER A 395 6.03 5.65 3.47
CA SER A 395 5.09 5.49 4.57
C SER A 395 5.31 4.21 5.39
N ALA A 396 5.64 3.09 4.73
CA ALA A 396 5.99 1.83 5.41
C ALA A 396 7.24 1.99 6.30
N ASN A 397 8.25 2.68 5.79
CA ASN A 397 9.53 2.88 6.45
C ASN A 397 9.42 3.69 7.75
N VAL A 398 8.71 4.82 7.73
CA VAL A 398 8.51 5.63 8.95
C VAL A 398 7.59 4.90 9.94
N ALA A 399 6.62 4.10 9.46
CA ALA A 399 5.80 3.26 10.32
C ALA A 399 6.64 2.21 11.07
N LEU A 400 7.57 1.54 10.39
CA LEU A 400 8.48 0.56 11.00
C LEU A 400 9.39 1.23 12.05
N ALA A 401 10.00 2.37 11.73
CA ALA A 401 10.81 3.12 12.69
C ALA A 401 10.00 3.55 13.94
N GLY A 402 8.76 4.02 13.75
CA GLY A 402 7.86 4.39 14.85
C GLY A 402 7.48 3.20 15.73
N ALA A 403 7.14 2.05 15.11
CA ALA A 403 6.81 0.81 15.82
C ALA A 403 8.01 0.24 16.59
N ILE A 404 9.22 0.29 16.01
CA ILE A 404 10.47 -0.11 16.66
C ILE A 404 10.71 0.75 17.92
N MET A 405 10.63 2.07 17.80
CA MET A 405 10.78 2.97 18.96
C MET A 405 9.69 2.75 20.03
N LEU A 406 8.43 2.57 19.63
CA LEU A 406 7.31 2.33 20.55
C LEU A 406 7.44 1.02 21.35
N SER A 407 7.97 -0.04 20.74
CA SER A 407 8.01 -1.39 21.32
C SER A 407 9.29 -1.70 22.10
N THR A 408 10.44 -1.15 21.67
CA THR A 408 11.77 -1.47 22.25
C THR A 408 12.27 -0.45 23.28
N THR A 409 11.65 0.75 23.36
CA THR A 409 12.09 1.86 24.22
C THR A 409 11.00 2.34 25.19
N ASN A 410 11.40 3.02 26.27
CA ASN A 410 10.50 3.68 27.20
C ASN A 410 10.06 5.08 26.69
N TRP A 411 9.61 5.17 25.43
CA TRP A 411 9.18 6.43 24.81
C TRP A 411 8.03 7.04 25.61
N LYS A 412 8.29 8.14 26.32
CA LYS A 412 7.28 8.96 27.03
C LYS A 412 6.94 10.20 26.21
N LYS A 413 7.90 11.13 26.11
CA LYS A 413 7.90 12.30 25.24
C LYS A 413 9.34 12.54 24.80
N VAL A 414 9.62 12.42 23.50
CA VAL A 414 10.98 12.54 22.91
C VAL A 414 10.86 13.44 21.69
N GLN A 415 11.80 14.38 21.52
CA GLN A 415 11.73 15.44 20.51
C GLN A 415 10.36 16.15 20.43
N ASN A 416 9.76 16.44 21.59
CA ASN A 416 8.42 16.99 21.79
C ASN A 416 7.24 16.07 21.40
N ILE A 417 7.50 14.90 20.80
CA ILE A 417 6.51 13.91 20.38
C ILE A 417 6.18 12.96 21.55
N THR A 418 4.94 12.96 22.02
CA THR A 418 4.47 12.00 23.05
C THR A 418 4.27 10.60 22.47
N ARG A 419 4.27 9.58 23.35
CA ARG A 419 3.95 8.20 23.00
C ARG A 419 2.59 8.07 22.29
N ALA A 420 1.60 8.85 22.72
CA ALA A 420 0.25 8.82 22.14
C ALA A 420 0.24 9.35 20.70
N GLN A 421 0.92 10.46 20.42
CA GLN A 421 1.02 11.00 19.06
C GLN A 421 1.85 10.09 18.13
N LEU A 422 2.97 9.52 18.61
CA LEU A 422 3.76 8.56 17.82
C LEU A 422 2.95 7.29 17.51
N MET A 423 2.20 6.77 18.48
CA MET A 423 1.28 5.64 18.29
C MET A 423 0.17 5.97 17.27
N ALA A 424 -0.43 7.16 17.35
CA ALA A 424 -1.46 7.61 16.43
C ALA A 424 -0.94 7.70 14.98
N TYR A 425 0.21 8.35 14.77
CA TYR A 425 0.85 8.46 13.47
C TYR A 425 1.28 7.09 12.93
N THR A 426 1.93 6.25 13.74
CA THR A 426 2.38 4.91 13.34
C THR A 426 1.19 4.06 12.86
N LYS A 427 0.08 4.08 13.59
CA LYS A 427 -1.16 3.38 13.22
C LYS A 427 -1.80 3.94 11.95
N TRP A 428 -1.80 5.26 11.78
CA TRP A 428 -2.35 5.95 10.60
C TRP A 428 -1.62 5.56 9.31
N GLN A 429 -0.28 5.45 9.36
CA GLN A 429 0.52 4.92 8.26
C GLN A 429 0.15 3.45 7.97
N ILE A 430 0.27 2.58 8.97
CA ILE A 430 0.00 1.13 8.85
C ILE A 430 -1.36 0.85 8.20
N ARG A 431 -2.42 1.48 8.71
CA ARG A 431 -3.79 1.14 8.29
C ARG A 431 -4.15 1.71 6.92
N SER A 432 -3.56 2.84 6.53
CA SER A 432 -3.77 3.40 5.18
C SER A 432 -3.08 2.53 4.12
N ILE A 433 -1.83 2.13 4.39
CA ILE A 433 -1.07 1.19 3.53
C ILE A 433 -1.80 -0.14 3.40
N ALA A 434 -2.17 -0.77 4.53
CA ALA A 434 -2.80 -2.09 4.53
C ALA A 434 -4.21 -2.06 3.92
N CYS A 435 -5.00 -1.01 4.16
CA CYS A 435 -6.33 -0.82 3.55
C CYS A 435 -6.26 -0.87 2.02
N GLN A 436 -5.31 -0.16 1.41
CA GLN A 436 -5.21 -0.01 -0.04
C GLN A 436 -4.39 -1.12 -0.72
N HIS A 437 -4.10 -2.21 -0.01
CA HIS A 437 -3.49 -3.40 -0.58
C HIS A 437 -4.54 -4.24 -1.34
N ASN A 438 -4.12 -4.90 -2.43
CA ASN A 438 -5.02 -5.66 -3.32
C ASN A 438 -5.64 -6.92 -2.68
N ALA A 439 -5.16 -7.35 -1.51
CA ALA A 439 -5.82 -8.37 -0.69
C ALA A 439 -7.17 -7.92 -0.10
N LEU A 440 -7.48 -6.62 -0.17
CA LEU A 440 -8.70 -5.99 0.36
C LEU A 440 -9.43 -5.13 -0.67
N THR A 441 -8.66 -4.27 -1.34
CA THR A 441 -9.19 -3.15 -2.13
C THR A 441 -9.05 -3.44 -3.64
N PRO A 442 -10.16 -3.42 -4.41
CA PRO A 442 -10.11 -3.54 -5.87
C PRO A 442 -9.28 -2.40 -6.51
N GLY A 443 -8.24 -2.76 -7.28
CA GLY A 443 -7.26 -1.80 -7.82
C GLY A 443 -6.12 -1.39 -6.85
N GLY A 444 -6.08 -1.98 -5.65
CA GLY A 444 -5.03 -1.73 -4.67
C GLY A 444 -3.61 -2.14 -5.12
N TRP A 445 -2.60 -1.70 -4.37
CA TRP A 445 -1.21 -2.09 -4.61
C TRP A 445 -0.92 -3.50 -4.08
N GLY A 446 0.09 -4.19 -4.63
CA GLY A 446 0.46 -5.54 -4.24
C GLY A 446 0.95 -6.37 -5.42
N THR A 447 1.42 -7.60 -5.16
CA THR A 447 1.68 -8.65 -6.16
C THR A 447 2.58 -8.19 -7.33
N THR A 448 3.51 -7.28 -7.07
CA THR A 448 4.34 -6.57 -8.07
C THR A 448 5.80 -6.50 -7.61
N TRP A 449 6.66 -5.86 -8.39
CA TRP A 449 8.06 -5.63 -7.99
C TRP A 449 8.12 -4.91 -6.63
N GLN A 450 8.92 -5.46 -5.70
CA GLN A 450 9.08 -5.00 -4.31
C GLN A 450 7.85 -4.97 -3.37
N SER A 451 6.64 -5.33 -3.81
CA SER A 451 5.46 -5.25 -2.95
C SER A 451 5.61 -6.08 -1.65
N ALA A 452 6.24 -7.24 -1.74
CA ALA A 452 6.56 -8.11 -0.61
C ALA A 452 7.43 -7.42 0.47
N LEU A 453 8.40 -6.59 0.08
CA LEU A 453 9.27 -5.85 0.99
C LEU A 453 8.50 -4.77 1.75
N TRP A 454 7.66 -4.00 1.06
CA TRP A 454 6.87 -2.92 1.66
C TRP A 454 5.75 -3.48 2.57
N ALA A 455 5.16 -4.61 2.16
CA ALA A 455 4.22 -5.37 2.98
C ALA A 455 4.89 -5.92 4.24
N THR A 456 6.07 -6.53 4.14
CA THR A 456 6.85 -6.98 5.32
C THR A 456 7.16 -5.82 6.27
N THR A 457 7.69 -4.72 5.72
CA THR A 457 8.03 -3.50 6.48
C THR A 457 6.81 -2.99 7.28
N THR A 458 5.65 -2.91 6.64
CA THR A 458 4.40 -2.45 7.26
C THR A 458 3.81 -3.48 8.25
N ALA A 459 3.84 -4.76 7.89
CA ALA A 459 3.28 -5.83 8.70
C ALA A 459 4.13 -6.11 9.95
N GLN A 460 5.46 -5.99 9.89
CA GLN A 460 6.31 -6.02 11.08
C GLN A 460 6.02 -4.82 11.98
N ALA A 461 5.89 -3.61 11.42
CA ALA A 461 5.54 -2.43 12.20
C ALA A 461 4.26 -2.66 13.01
N ALA A 462 3.22 -3.19 12.35
CA ALA A 462 1.97 -3.59 12.96
C ALA A 462 2.11 -4.73 14.00
N TRP A 463 2.85 -5.80 13.68
CA TRP A 463 3.09 -6.94 14.56
C TRP A 463 3.77 -6.52 15.87
N MET A 464 4.75 -5.62 15.78
CA MET A 464 5.48 -5.09 16.95
C MET A 464 4.62 -4.21 17.88
N ILE A 465 3.50 -3.66 17.40
CA ILE A 465 2.50 -2.95 18.21
C ILE A 465 1.14 -3.67 18.27
N TRP A 466 1.06 -4.96 17.93
CA TRP A 466 -0.20 -5.70 17.73
C TRP A 466 -1.24 -5.54 18.85
N PRO A 467 -0.89 -5.54 20.15
CA PRO A 467 -1.86 -5.32 21.22
C PRO A 467 -2.58 -3.95 21.16
N SER A 468 -1.97 -2.94 20.54
CA SER A 468 -2.51 -1.58 20.40
C SER A 468 -3.29 -1.32 19.10
N LEU A 469 -3.40 -2.31 18.22
CA LEU A 469 -4.20 -2.23 16.98
C LEU A 469 -5.68 -2.56 17.23
N SER A 470 -6.59 -1.95 16.47
CA SER A 470 -8.01 -2.29 16.44
C SER A 470 -8.25 -3.68 15.82
N ARG A 471 -9.51 -4.15 15.80
CA ARG A 471 -9.87 -5.42 15.16
C ARG A 471 -9.64 -5.36 13.64
N GLN A 472 -10.01 -4.25 13.02
CA GLN A 472 -9.84 -3.94 11.60
C GLN A 472 -8.36 -3.75 11.23
N GLU A 473 -7.61 -2.95 12.00
CA GLU A 473 -6.18 -2.73 11.76
C GLU A 473 -5.37 -4.04 11.80
N LYS A 474 -5.77 -4.99 12.66
CA LYS A 474 -5.23 -6.35 12.67
C LYS A 474 -5.65 -7.16 11.44
N ALA A 475 -6.92 -7.13 11.08
CA ALA A 475 -7.47 -7.85 9.93
C ALA A 475 -6.72 -7.49 8.64
N TYR A 476 -6.64 -6.19 8.34
CA TYR A 476 -6.09 -5.69 7.09
C TYR A 476 -4.60 -6.03 6.93
N VAL A 477 -3.82 -5.93 8.01
CA VAL A 477 -2.40 -6.34 8.01
C VAL A 477 -2.26 -7.86 7.81
N ALA A 478 -3.11 -8.67 8.44
CA ALA A 478 -3.05 -10.12 8.31
C ALA A 478 -3.41 -10.58 6.88
N ALA A 479 -4.37 -9.92 6.21
CA ALA A 479 -4.70 -10.17 4.81
C ALA A 479 -3.55 -9.80 3.86
N MET A 480 -2.97 -8.60 4.02
CA MET A 480 -1.85 -8.12 3.21
C MET A 480 -0.66 -9.08 3.23
N ILE A 481 -0.23 -9.54 4.42
CA ILE A 481 0.94 -10.42 4.54
C ILE A 481 0.64 -11.89 4.17
N ASP A 482 -0.59 -12.38 4.36
CA ASP A 482 -1.06 -13.68 3.85
C ASP A 482 -1.05 -13.73 2.32
N HIS A 483 -1.41 -12.61 1.67
CA HIS A 483 -1.48 -12.51 0.22
C HIS A 483 -0.11 -12.36 -0.44
N GLU A 484 0.77 -11.49 0.08
CA GLU A 484 2.12 -11.35 -0.48
C GLU A 484 2.97 -12.61 -0.27
N ALA A 485 2.85 -13.28 0.87
CA ALA A 485 3.56 -14.54 1.10
C ALA A 485 3.08 -15.67 0.17
N ASP A 486 1.78 -15.71 -0.16
CA ASP A 486 1.26 -16.64 -1.18
C ASP A 486 1.76 -16.29 -2.58
N ALA A 487 1.73 -15.01 -2.96
CA ALA A 487 2.21 -14.54 -4.26
C ALA A 487 3.70 -14.86 -4.48
N VAL A 488 4.53 -14.61 -3.47
CA VAL A 488 5.96 -14.96 -3.48
C VAL A 488 6.15 -16.48 -3.52
N ALA A 489 5.41 -17.25 -2.70
CA ALA A 489 5.53 -18.70 -2.68
C ALA A 489 5.09 -19.37 -3.99
N ALA A 490 4.12 -18.78 -4.71
CA ALA A 490 3.70 -19.21 -6.04
C ALA A 490 4.68 -18.79 -7.15
N ARG A 491 5.30 -17.60 -7.04
CA ARG A 491 6.30 -17.09 -7.99
C ARG A 491 7.60 -17.89 -7.97
N GLY A 492 8.08 -18.27 -6.79
CA GLY A 492 9.36 -18.96 -6.61
C GLY A 492 10.60 -18.08 -6.91
N PRO A 493 11.82 -18.59 -6.66
CA PRO A 493 13.05 -17.83 -6.85
C PRO A 493 13.41 -17.62 -8.32
N HIS A 494 14.24 -16.60 -8.58
CA HIS A 494 14.79 -16.26 -9.89
C HIS A 494 16.34 -16.27 -9.86
N TYR A 495 16.95 -16.32 -11.05
CA TYR A 495 18.39 -16.50 -11.20
C TYR A 495 19.02 -15.53 -12.18
N TYR A 496 20.21 -15.03 -11.86
CA TYR A 496 21.03 -14.18 -12.73
C TYR A 496 21.81 -15.00 -13.76
N LYS A 497 22.42 -16.10 -13.34
CA LYS A 497 23.18 -17.01 -14.22
C LYS A 497 22.60 -18.41 -14.21
N ASN A 498 22.63 -19.08 -15.37
CA ASN A 498 22.33 -20.51 -15.48
C ASN A 498 23.50 -21.38 -14.95
N ARG A 499 23.33 -22.70 -14.97
CA ARG A 499 24.38 -23.65 -14.52
C ARG A 499 25.71 -23.56 -15.28
N ASP A 500 25.69 -23.06 -16.52
CA ASP A 500 26.87 -22.89 -17.39
C ASP A 500 27.51 -21.50 -17.23
N GLY A 501 26.95 -20.63 -16.38
CA GLY A 501 27.41 -19.27 -16.14
C GLY A 501 26.85 -18.20 -17.10
N VAL A 502 25.93 -18.57 -18.00
CA VAL A 502 25.28 -17.66 -18.95
C VAL A 502 24.29 -16.76 -18.22
N GLU A 503 24.38 -15.44 -18.46
CA GLU A 503 23.53 -14.43 -17.82
C GLU A 503 22.13 -14.38 -18.44
N TYR A 504 21.10 -14.66 -17.65
CA TYR A 504 19.69 -14.36 -18.00
C TYR A 504 19.43 -12.85 -17.95
N SER A 505 19.86 -12.20 -16.86
CA SER A 505 19.70 -10.76 -16.62
C SER A 505 21.05 -10.06 -16.59
N LYS A 506 21.55 -9.65 -17.77
CA LYS A 506 22.91 -9.09 -17.93
C LYS A 506 23.24 -8.03 -16.88
N GLY A 507 24.29 -8.29 -16.10
CA GLY A 507 24.76 -7.40 -15.04
C GLY A 507 23.76 -7.07 -13.92
N ASN A 508 22.71 -7.89 -13.72
CA ASN A 508 21.72 -7.72 -12.66
C ASN A 508 21.51 -9.04 -11.89
N SER A 509 21.79 -9.00 -10.59
CA SER A 509 22.10 -10.19 -9.78
C SER A 509 20.94 -11.09 -9.39
N LYS A 510 19.69 -10.61 -9.46
CA LYS A 510 18.49 -11.21 -8.83
C LYS A 510 18.58 -11.48 -7.31
N SER A 511 19.72 -11.23 -6.68
CA SER A 511 19.93 -11.41 -5.24
C SER A 511 19.09 -10.43 -4.42
N ASP A 512 18.88 -9.20 -4.91
CA ASP A 512 18.01 -8.22 -4.26
C ASP A 512 16.53 -8.62 -4.38
N GLU A 513 16.03 -8.96 -5.58
CA GLU A 513 14.67 -9.48 -5.75
C GLU A 513 14.38 -10.71 -4.87
N VAL A 514 15.24 -11.73 -4.91
CA VAL A 514 15.04 -12.99 -4.17
C VAL A 514 15.19 -12.80 -2.66
N SER A 515 16.14 -11.97 -2.21
CA SER A 515 16.34 -11.75 -0.78
C SER A 515 15.27 -10.87 -0.13
N TRP A 516 14.70 -9.87 -0.82
CA TRP A 516 13.60 -9.10 -0.22
C TRP A 516 12.28 -9.86 -0.23
N ASP A 517 12.05 -10.72 -1.22
CA ASP A 517 10.80 -11.47 -1.37
C ASP A 517 10.58 -12.44 -0.19
N LEU A 518 11.62 -13.18 0.21
CA LEU A 518 11.54 -14.17 1.28
C LEU A 518 11.23 -13.59 2.66
N THR A 519 11.40 -12.28 2.84
CA THR A 519 11.04 -11.60 4.10
C THR A 519 9.54 -11.72 4.39
N SER A 520 8.70 -11.72 3.35
CA SER A 520 7.25 -11.89 3.46
C SER A 520 6.86 -13.30 3.94
N LEU A 521 7.53 -14.32 3.40
CA LEU A 521 7.35 -15.73 3.78
C LEU A 521 7.72 -15.95 5.26
N ALA A 522 8.87 -15.41 5.66
CA ALA A 522 9.35 -15.49 7.03
C ALA A 522 8.43 -14.75 8.01
N LEU A 523 7.92 -13.57 7.64
CA LEU A 523 6.99 -12.82 8.49
C LEU A 523 5.60 -13.47 8.56
N ALA A 524 5.04 -13.96 7.44
CA ALA A 524 3.76 -14.66 7.43
C ALA A 524 3.82 -15.93 8.30
N GLN A 525 4.91 -16.71 8.20
CA GLN A 525 5.19 -17.84 9.10
C GLN A 525 5.35 -17.38 10.56
N ALA A 526 6.13 -16.33 10.81
CA ALA A 526 6.38 -15.79 12.15
C ALA A 526 5.08 -15.33 12.85
N MET A 527 4.21 -14.63 12.11
CA MET A 527 2.93 -14.12 12.56
C MET A 527 1.88 -15.22 12.74
N MET A 528 1.73 -16.13 11.76
CA MET A 528 0.61 -17.10 11.71
C MET A 528 1.08 -18.57 11.76
N PRO A 529 1.69 -19.02 12.89
CA PRO A 529 2.25 -20.38 13.03
C PRO A 529 1.23 -21.52 12.98
N SER A 530 -0.08 -21.22 12.99
CA SER A 530 -1.21 -22.15 12.85
C SER A 530 -1.89 -22.09 11.48
N SER A 531 -1.36 -21.31 10.52
CA SER A 531 -1.89 -21.27 9.16
C SER A 531 -1.74 -22.62 8.45
N LYS A 532 -2.78 -23.06 7.73
CA LYS A 532 -2.70 -24.23 6.84
C LYS A 532 -1.64 -24.06 5.74
N LYS A 533 -1.28 -22.81 5.40
CA LYS A 533 -0.29 -22.44 4.39
C LYS A 533 1.16 -22.43 4.92
N LYS A 534 1.36 -22.61 6.24
CA LYS A 534 2.68 -22.49 6.89
C LYS A 534 3.76 -23.31 6.19
N GLU A 535 3.46 -24.55 5.81
CA GLU A 535 4.44 -25.42 5.17
C GLU A 535 4.75 -25.00 3.72
N THR A 536 3.79 -24.37 3.02
CA THR A 536 4.02 -23.74 1.71
C THR A 536 5.00 -22.57 1.86
N TRP A 537 4.75 -21.67 2.82
CA TRP A 537 5.64 -20.54 3.09
C TRP A 537 7.03 -21.00 3.56
N ARG A 538 7.12 -22.05 4.40
CA ARG A 538 8.38 -22.66 4.85
C ARG A 538 9.18 -23.25 3.70
N LYS A 539 8.53 -23.98 2.79
CA LYS A 539 9.17 -24.54 1.59
C LYS A 539 9.71 -23.44 0.68
N ALA A 540 8.91 -22.42 0.40
CA ALA A 540 9.33 -21.28 -0.38
C ALA A 540 10.49 -20.53 0.31
N LEU A 541 10.43 -20.30 1.63
CA LEU A 541 11.48 -19.61 2.39
C LEU A 541 12.83 -20.32 2.23
N ILE A 542 12.86 -21.65 2.37
CA ILE A 542 14.07 -22.45 2.15
C ILE A 542 14.57 -22.31 0.71
N GLY A 543 13.68 -22.39 -0.28
CA GLY A 543 14.04 -22.27 -1.70
C GLY A 543 14.62 -20.91 -2.07
N PHE A 544 13.96 -19.82 -1.64
CA PHE A 544 14.46 -18.46 -1.84
C PHE A 544 15.76 -18.21 -1.05
N SER A 545 15.91 -18.71 0.17
CA SER A 545 17.17 -18.54 0.93
C SER A 545 18.36 -19.25 0.28
N ILE A 546 18.15 -20.45 -0.29
CA ILE A 546 19.17 -21.13 -1.10
C ILE A 546 19.50 -20.33 -2.36
N ALA A 547 18.50 -19.80 -3.04
CA ALA A 547 18.68 -19.07 -4.29
C ALA A 547 19.32 -17.69 -4.12
N ALA A 548 19.01 -16.95 -3.05
CA ALA A 548 19.34 -15.53 -2.88
C ALA A 548 20.82 -15.23 -3.13
N PHE A 549 21.70 -16.09 -2.64
CA PHE A 549 23.16 -15.95 -2.72
C PHE A 549 23.85 -17.21 -3.22
N ALA A 550 23.20 -17.99 -4.08
CA ALA A 550 23.82 -19.14 -4.74
C ALA A 550 25.06 -18.73 -5.54
N ARG A 551 26.18 -19.46 -5.40
CA ARG A 551 27.51 -19.19 -5.98
C ARG A 551 27.96 -20.30 -6.95
N PRO A 552 28.93 -20.05 -7.86
CA PRO A 552 29.39 -21.03 -8.85
C PRO A 552 29.90 -22.38 -8.28
N SER A 553 30.48 -22.41 -7.08
CA SER A 553 30.88 -23.66 -6.42
C SER A 553 29.70 -24.49 -5.90
N ASP A 554 28.59 -23.87 -5.52
CA ASP A 554 27.41 -24.58 -4.98
C ASP A 554 26.78 -25.50 -6.04
N LEU A 555 26.87 -25.13 -7.33
CA LEU A 555 26.47 -25.96 -8.47
C LEU A 555 27.25 -27.29 -8.57
N LYS A 556 28.38 -27.40 -7.86
CA LYS A 556 29.31 -28.55 -7.88
C LYS A 556 29.42 -29.23 -6.50
N ASN A 557 29.09 -28.54 -5.41
CA ASN A 557 29.19 -29.08 -4.06
C ASN A 557 27.98 -29.95 -3.69
N ASN A 558 28.24 -31.13 -3.11
CA ASN A 558 27.21 -32.10 -2.72
C ASN A 558 26.57 -31.82 -1.36
N ASP A 559 26.74 -30.60 -0.83
CA ASP A 559 26.11 -30.13 0.40
C ASP A 559 24.60 -30.40 0.42
N VAL A 560 24.12 -30.75 1.61
CA VAL A 560 22.70 -31.03 1.86
C VAL A 560 22.17 -30.03 2.88
N VAL A 561 21.26 -29.17 2.43
CA VAL A 561 20.69 -28.06 3.22
C VAL A 561 19.20 -28.29 3.36
N ASN A 562 18.67 -28.41 4.58
CA ASN A 562 17.28 -28.80 4.83
C ASN A 562 16.82 -30.05 4.04
N GLY A 563 17.77 -30.96 3.74
CA GLY A 563 17.53 -32.22 3.02
C GLY A 563 17.48 -32.12 1.49
N ILE A 564 17.81 -30.97 0.91
CA ILE A 564 17.97 -30.68 -0.53
C ILE A 564 19.44 -30.82 -0.90
N ASN A 565 19.80 -31.50 -2.01
CA ASN A 565 21.19 -31.56 -2.48
C ASN A 565 21.44 -30.40 -3.46
N ILE A 566 22.30 -29.46 -3.07
CA ILE A 566 22.43 -28.17 -3.77
C ILE A 566 22.93 -28.35 -5.20
N SER A 567 24.07 -29.04 -5.42
CA SER A 567 24.60 -29.25 -6.77
C SER A 567 23.65 -29.95 -7.75
N LYS A 568 22.68 -30.74 -7.27
CA LYS A 568 21.69 -31.44 -8.12
C LYS A 568 20.44 -30.63 -8.40
N GLU A 569 19.96 -29.86 -7.43
CA GLU A 569 18.63 -29.22 -7.49
C GLU A 569 18.69 -27.72 -7.86
N LEU A 570 19.86 -27.07 -7.70
CA LEU A 570 20.08 -25.65 -7.99
C LEU A 570 20.19 -25.37 -9.51
N PRO A 571 19.33 -24.54 -10.13
CA PRO A 571 19.37 -24.28 -11.57
C PRO A 571 20.32 -23.14 -11.99
N GLY A 572 20.87 -22.37 -11.04
CA GLY A 572 21.60 -21.14 -11.34
C GLY A 572 22.20 -20.45 -10.12
N THR A 573 22.80 -19.27 -10.33
CA THR A 573 23.54 -18.51 -9.30
C THR A 573 23.20 -17.01 -9.33
N ASN A 574 23.30 -16.37 -8.17
CA ASN A 574 22.95 -14.96 -7.91
C ASN A 574 24.08 -14.15 -7.26
N ALA A 575 25.13 -14.81 -6.74
CA ALA A 575 26.34 -14.18 -6.22
C ALA A 575 27.58 -14.69 -6.98
N ASN A 576 28.65 -13.89 -6.98
CA ASN A 576 29.96 -14.34 -7.42
C ASN A 576 30.62 -15.24 -6.36
N GLU A 577 31.68 -15.96 -6.72
CA GLU A 577 32.30 -16.98 -5.86
C GLU A 577 32.86 -16.41 -4.54
N ASP A 578 33.40 -15.19 -4.60
CA ASP A 578 33.92 -14.39 -3.48
C ASP A 578 32.84 -13.73 -2.62
N GLY A 579 31.56 -13.95 -2.96
CA GLY A 579 30.40 -13.33 -2.32
C GLY A 579 30.03 -11.95 -2.87
N THR A 580 30.76 -11.41 -3.85
CA THR A 580 30.41 -10.10 -4.43
C THR A 580 29.12 -10.18 -5.25
N ILE A 581 28.36 -9.08 -5.25
CA ILE A 581 27.10 -8.96 -5.99
C ILE A 581 27.31 -8.06 -7.20
N THR A 582 27.17 -8.61 -8.41
CA THR A 582 27.18 -7.83 -9.66
C THR A 582 25.78 -7.29 -9.93
N ASN A 583 25.56 -5.99 -9.69
CA ASN A 583 24.31 -5.33 -10.04
C ASN A 583 24.52 -3.95 -10.66
N HIS A 584 23.69 -3.59 -11.64
CA HIS A 584 23.90 -2.46 -12.55
C HIS A 584 25.21 -2.55 -13.37
N ASN A 585 25.60 -3.78 -13.75
CA ASN A 585 26.83 -4.11 -14.50
C ASN A 585 28.15 -3.87 -13.75
N ILE A 586 28.11 -3.68 -12.43
CA ILE A 586 29.29 -3.46 -11.57
C ILE A 586 29.21 -4.34 -10.30
N ILE A 587 30.36 -4.68 -9.70
CA ILE A 587 30.42 -5.15 -8.30
C ILE A 587 29.94 -3.99 -7.40
N ASN A 588 28.86 -4.21 -6.66
CA ASN A 588 28.04 -3.14 -6.13
C ASN A 588 27.78 -3.26 -4.61
N PRO A 589 28.57 -2.54 -3.76
CA PRO A 589 28.38 -2.49 -2.31
C PRO A 589 26.97 -2.17 -1.82
N ASP A 590 26.22 -1.34 -2.54
CA ASP A 590 24.82 -1.04 -2.19
C ASP A 590 23.92 -2.31 -2.25
N TYR A 591 24.30 -3.31 -3.05
CA TYR A 591 23.53 -4.54 -3.25
C TYR A 591 24.04 -5.72 -2.42
N GLN A 592 25.30 -5.72 -1.99
CA GLN A 592 25.82 -6.66 -0.99
C GLN A 592 25.11 -6.50 0.37
N GLN A 593 24.59 -5.31 0.70
CA GLN A 593 23.78 -5.06 1.90
C GLN A 593 22.57 -5.99 2.05
N ASN A 594 22.00 -6.48 0.93
CA ASN A 594 20.77 -7.27 0.93
C ASN A 594 20.86 -8.60 1.69
N VAL A 595 22.06 -9.04 2.07
CA VAL A 595 22.25 -10.15 3.03
C VAL A 595 21.51 -9.92 4.36
N GLN A 596 21.32 -8.65 4.73
CA GLN A 596 20.45 -8.22 5.81
C GLN A 596 19.07 -8.89 5.77
N ASN A 597 18.46 -9.08 4.58
CA ASN A 597 17.10 -9.59 4.47
C ASN A 597 16.95 -11.03 4.98
N LEU A 598 17.98 -11.87 4.82
CA LEU A 598 18.00 -13.25 5.33
C LEU A 598 18.15 -13.24 6.86
N TRP A 599 19.06 -12.43 7.39
CA TRP A 599 19.22 -12.26 8.83
C TRP A 599 18.01 -11.57 9.49
N TRP A 600 17.29 -10.73 8.75
CA TRP A 600 16.02 -10.13 9.16
C TRP A 600 14.93 -11.20 9.22
N ALA A 601 14.82 -12.08 8.22
CA ALA A 601 13.96 -13.27 8.24
C ALA A 601 14.27 -14.20 9.44
N ALA A 602 15.55 -14.48 9.68
CA ALA A 602 16.00 -15.23 10.86
C ALA A 602 15.56 -14.55 12.17
N SER A 603 15.80 -13.24 12.31
CA SER A 603 15.39 -12.47 13.48
C SER A 603 13.88 -12.47 13.69
N MET A 604 13.06 -12.36 12.63
CA MET A 604 11.60 -12.42 12.75
C MET A 604 11.12 -13.78 13.30
N LEU A 605 11.66 -14.90 12.79
CA LEU A 605 11.37 -16.23 13.31
C LEU A 605 11.85 -16.42 14.76
N ARG A 606 13.05 -15.94 15.11
CA ARG A 606 13.59 -15.97 16.49
C ARG A 606 12.71 -15.18 17.47
N VAL A 607 12.20 -14.01 17.05
CA VAL A 607 11.29 -13.18 17.83
C VAL A 607 9.90 -13.82 17.98
N ALA A 608 9.46 -14.62 17.00
CA ALA A 608 8.30 -15.50 17.12
C ALA A 608 8.55 -16.78 17.94
N LYS A 609 9.78 -16.99 18.45
CA LYS A 609 10.27 -18.23 19.10
C LYS A 609 10.15 -19.48 18.22
N GLN A 610 10.15 -19.32 16.91
CA GLN A 610 10.13 -20.42 15.95
C GLN A 610 11.56 -20.86 15.58
N PRO A 611 11.75 -22.12 15.16
CA PRO A 611 13.01 -22.55 14.55
C PRO A 611 13.31 -21.77 13.26
N VAL A 612 14.59 -21.55 12.98
CA VAL A 612 15.09 -20.90 11.74
C VAL A 612 15.66 -21.97 10.82
N PRO A 613 15.18 -22.13 9.57
CA PRO A 613 15.78 -23.07 8.62
C PRO A 613 17.26 -22.76 8.39
N GLU A 614 18.11 -23.78 8.32
CA GLU A 614 19.55 -23.60 8.08
C GLU A 614 19.85 -22.95 6.72
N ALA A 615 18.97 -23.14 5.73
CA ALA A 615 19.03 -22.44 4.44
C ALA A 615 19.16 -20.92 4.55
N VAL A 616 18.59 -20.29 5.59
CA VAL A 616 18.63 -18.84 5.83
C VAL A 616 20.06 -18.32 6.10
N PHE A 617 21.02 -19.21 6.38
CA PHE A 617 22.42 -18.88 6.62
C PHE A 617 23.36 -19.32 5.49
N LEU A 618 22.86 -19.97 4.42
CA LEU A 618 23.70 -20.39 3.29
C LEU A 618 24.32 -19.16 2.61
N ASN A 619 25.64 -19.18 2.45
CA ASN A 619 26.48 -18.11 1.88
C ASN A 619 26.39 -16.71 2.53
N ALA A 620 25.49 -16.45 3.47
CA ALA A 620 25.27 -15.13 4.05
C ALA A 620 26.56 -14.53 4.68
N ASP A 621 27.34 -15.34 5.40
CA ASP A 621 28.63 -14.88 5.94
C ASP A 621 29.63 -14.50 4.84
N ILE A 622 29.59 -15.19 3.69
CA ILE A 622 30.46 -14.92 2.53
C ILE A 622 30.08 -13.58 1.87
N ILE A 623 28.78 -13.26 1.74
CA ILE A 623 28.34 -11.96 1.23
C ILE A 623 28.81 -10.83 2.14
N TYR A 624 28.71 -10.97 3.47
CA TYR A 624 29.19 -9.93 4.38
C TYR A 624 30.73 -9.84 4.43
N ARG A 625 31.44 -10.97 4.31
CA ARG A 625 32.91 -10.97 4.11
C ARG A 625 33.32 -10.19 2.87
N SER A 626 32.53 -10.21 1.80
CA SER A 626 32.80 -9.43 0.59
C SER A 626 32.65 -7.91 0.75
N LEU A 627 32.12 -7.44 1.89
CA LEU A 627 32.19 -6.03 2.34
C LEU A 627 33.36 -5.80 3.31
N ALA A 628 33.53 -6.71 4.28
CA ALA A 628 34.40 -6.48 5.44
C ALA A 628 35.87 -6.93 5.28
N VAL A 629 36.17 -7.94 4.44
CA VAL A 629 37.51 -8.58 4.37
C VAL A 629 38.01 -8.95 2.97
N VAL A 630 37.17 -9.00 1.93
CA VAL A 630 37.66 -9.26 0.55
C VAL A 630 38.42 -8.06 0.02
N ASP A 631 39.68 -8.26 -0.38
CA ASP A 631 40.57 -7.20 -0.87
C ASP A 631 40.47 -7.03 -2.39
N PHE A 632 40.37 -5.78 -2.84
CA PHE A 632 40.21 -5.41 -4.25
C PHE A 632 41.47 -4.68 -4.75
N PRO A 633 42.45 -5.39 -5.35
CA PRO A 633 43.69 -4.75 -5.82
C PRO A 633 43.44 -3.76 -6.96
N SER A 634 44.15 -2.64 -6.93
CA SER A 634 44.16 -1.60 -7.96
C SER A 634 45.52 -1.60 -8.67
N PRO A 635 45.61 -1.96 -9.98
CA PRO A 635 44.55 -2.43 -10.88
C PRO A 635 44.14 -3.89 -10.60
N PRO A 636 42.97 -4.36 -11.13
CA PRO A 636 42.08 -3.69 -12.07
C PRO A 636 40.98 -2.82 -11.42
N TYR A 637 40.83 -2.87 -10.10
CA TYR A 637 39.81 -2.09 -9.39
C TYR A 637 40.23 -0.63 -9.20
N ALA A 638 39.28 0.24 -8.83
CA ALA A 638 39.52 1.67 -8.68
C ALA A 638 40.59 1.98 -7.62
N ALA A 639 41.50 2.93 -7.89
CA ALA A 639 42.49 3.37 -6.92
C ALA A 639 41.83 3.97 -5.65
N PRO A 640 42.39 3.73 -4.44
CA PRO A 640 43.64 3.04 -4.14
C PRO A 640 43.52 1.51 -4.01
N GLY A 641 42.32 0.94 -4.12
CA GLY A 641 42.06 -0.48 -3.88
C GLY A 641 41.79 -0.84 -2.41
N GLY A 642 41.85 -2.13 -2.13
CA GLY A 642 41.66 -2.78 -0.85
C GLY A 642 40.20 -3.08 -0.49
N ILE A 643 39.93 -3.54 0.74
CA ILE A 643 38.58 -3.90 1.23
C ILE A 643 37.51 -2.78 1.07
N VAL A 644 36.23 -3.14 0.96
CA VAL A 644 35.12 -2.19 0.77
C VAL A 644 34.88 -1.32 2.01
N TYR A 645 34.83 -1.91 3.21
CA TYR A 645 34.68 -1.14 4.45
C TYR A 645 36.00 -0.51 4.90
N LYS A 646 36.07 0.82 4.90
CA LYS A 646 37.24 1.60 5.32
C LYS A 646 37.03 2.23 6.73
N PRO A 647 38.11 2.58 7.46
CA PRO A 647 38.01 3.19 8.78
C PRO A 647 37.14 4.45 8.83
N GLY A 648 36.45 4.66 9.96
CA GLY A 648 35.60 5.85 10.15
C GLY A 648 34.28 5.82 9.37
N GLY A 649 33.84 4.65 8.90
CA GLY A 649 32.55 4.47 8.22
C GLY A 649 32.55 4.88 6.74
N GLN A 650 33.73 4.89 6.11
CA GLN A 650 33.87 5.17 4.68
C GLN A 650 33.66 3.90 3.85
N ILE A 651 33.00 4.04 2.70
CA ILE A 651 32.75 2.93 1.76
C ILE A 651 33.61 3.14 0.52
N TYR A 652 34.41 2.13 0.19
CA TYR A 652 35.15 2.05 -1.06
C TYR A 652 34.37 1.23 -2.10
N TYR A 653 34.36 1.72 -3.34
CA TYR A 653 33.52 1.22 -4.41
C TYR A 653 34.40 0.69 -5.57
N PRO A 654 34.70 -0.62 -5.62
CA PRO A 654 35.76 -1.17 -6.48
C PRO A 654 35.54 -0.98 -7.98
N GLN A 655 34.27 -0.85 -8.41
CA GLN A 655 33.87 -0.61 -9.80
C GLN A 655 32.91 0.59 -9.94
N GLY A 656 32.95 1.54 -8.99
CA GLY A 656 32.03 2.67 -8.93
C GLY A 656 30.74 2.40 -8.14
N VAL A 657 29.82 3.38 -8.14
CA VAL A 657 28.65 3.41 -7.26
C VAL A 657 27.37 3.78 -8.02
N SER A 658 26.24 3.20 -7.61
CA SER A 658 24.93 3.54 -8.19
C SER A 658 24.23 4.71 -7.50
N TRP A 659 24.28 4.76 -6.16
CA TRP A 659 23.33 5.55 -5.36
C TRP A 659 23.92 6.73 -4.58
N GLY A 660 25.18 7.10 -4.83
CA GLY A 660 25.88 8.20 -4.13
C GLY A 660 26.99 7.69 -3.19
N THR A 661 28.01 8.52 -2.94
CA THR A 661 29.28 8.03 -2.35
C THR A 661 29.31 7.94 -0.82
N ARG A 662 28.35 8.55 -0.10
CA ARG A 662 28.36 8.62 1.37
C ARG A 662 27.01 8.22 1.95
N ARG A 663 26.82 6.91 2.14
CA ARG A 663 25.55 6.29 2.53
C ARG A 663 25.62 5.45 3.82
N PRO A 664 26.38 5.82 4.88
CA PRO A 664 26.65 4.94 6.03
C PRO A 664 25.39 4.43 6.75
N ALA A 665 24.29 5.19 6.70
CA ALA A 665 23.01 4.82 7.31
C ALA A 665 22.41 3.51 6.75
N THR A 666 22.73 3.17 5.49
CA THR A 666 22.22 1.96 4.84
C THR A 666 23.04 0.74 5.29
N PHE A 667 24.37 0.87 5.32
CA PHE A 667 25.29 -0.14 5.87
C PHE A 667 25.11 -0.38 7.38
N THR A 668 24.77 0.66 8.15
CA THR A 668 24.43 0.55 9.59
C THR A 668 23.33 -0.50 9.86
N GLY A 669 22.40 -0.69 8.91
CA GLY A 669 21.39 -1.74 8.96
C GLY A 669 22.01 -3.15 8.97
N VAL A 670 22.73 -3.50 7.89
CA VAL A 670 23.30 -4.83 7.70
C VAL A 670 24.33 -5.19 8.77
N ASP A 671 25.16 -4.22 9.20
CA ASP A 671 26.20 -4.44 10.22
C ASP A 671 25.64 -4.86 11.57
N SER A 672 24.44 -4.40 11.93
CA SER A 672 23.81 -4.76 13.20
C SER A 672 23.28 -6.20 13.21
N PHE A 673 22.85 -6.69 12.04
CA PHE A 673 22.54 -8.11 11.87
C PHE A 673 23.81 -8.95 11.77
N ALA A 674 24.85 -8.46 11.08
CA ALA A 674 26.15 -9.12 11.03
C ALA A 674 26.76 -9.30 12.43
N ALA A 675 26.70 -8.28 13.29
CA ALA A 675 27.13 -8.35 14.69
C ALA A 675 26.38 -9.40 15.56
N ILE A 676 25.39 -10.11 15.01
CA ILE A 676 24.65 -11.22 15.63
C ILE A 676 24.91 -12.56 14.92
N TYR A 677 25.16 -12.55 13.60
CA TYR A 677 25.14 -13.76 12.76
C TYR A 677 26.38 -13.99 11.88
N SER A 678 27.22 -12.99 11.63
CA SER A 678 28.47 -13.17 10.88
C SER A 678 29.58 -13.71 11.78
N ALA A 679 30.64 -14.23 11.16
CA ALA A 679 31.79 -14.74 11.87
C ALA A 679 32.58 -13.60 12.56
N PRO A 680 33.21 -13.85 13.73
CA PRO A 680 33.87 -12.79 14.52
C PRO A 680 34.99 -12.05 13.80
N ASP A 681 35.68 -12.68 12.86
CA ASP A 681 36.78 -12.11 12.07
C ASP A 681 36.32 -11.06 11.06
N THR A 682 35.01 -10.96 10.79
CA THR A 682 34.42 -9.87 9.99
C THR A 682 34.39 -8.51 10.72
N ASN A 683 34.67 -8.48 12.04
CA ASN A 683 34.68 -7.27 12.87
C ASN A 683 33.39 -6.42 12.81
N ALA A 684 32.24 -7.04 12.49
CA ALA A 684 30.97 -6.36 12.24
C ALA A 684 30.53 -5.36 13.33
N ALA A 685 30.82 -5.66 14.60
CA ALA A 685 30.47 -4.80 15.73
C ALA A 685 31.26 -3.46 15.76
N GLN A 686 32.45 -3.41 15.16
CA GLN A 686 33.21 -2.16 14.98
C GLN A 686 32.68 -1.36 13.79
N TYR A 687 32.43 -2.02 12.65
CA TYR A 687 31.87 -1.37 11.46
C TYR A 687 30.49 -0.76 11.73
N LEU A 688 29.63 -1.47 12.47
CA LEU A 688 28.37 -0.94 13.00
C LEU A 688 28.58 0.38 13.77
N ALA A 689 29.58 0.41 14.65
CA ALA A 689 29.85 1.58 15.48
C ALA A 689 30.36 2.77 14.66
N ASP A 690 31.18 2.53 13.64
CA ASP A 690 31.74 3.59 12.82
C ASP A 690 30.75 4.12 11.77
N HIS A 691 29.94 3.26 11.14
CA HIS A 691 28.83 3.69 10.28
C HIS A 691 27.73 4.41 11.08
N ALA A 692 27.43 3.98 12.31
CA ALA A 692 26.52 4.71 13.20
C ALA A 692 27.04 6.12 13.54
N ARG A 693 28.36 6.27 13.77
CA ARG A 693 29.00 7.56 14.06
C ARG A 693 29.00 8.48 12.84
N ASP A 694 29.37 8.01 11.64
CA ASP A 694 29.35 8.87 10.45
C ASP A 694 27.91 9.27 10.10
N THR A 695 26.96 8.35 10.19
CA THR A 695 25.52 8.64 10.02
C THR A 695 25.05 9.73 10.98
N ARG A 696 25.40 9.62 12.27
CA ARG A 696 25.04 10.62 13.27
C ARG A 696 25.74 11.96 13.01
N GLY A 697 27.01 11.94 12.59
CA GLY A 697 27.76 13.13 12.19
C GLY A 697 27.15 13.85 10.98
N MET A 698 26.73 13.10 9.95
CA MET A 698 26.01 13.63 8.79
C MET A 698 24.69 14.30 9.19
N GLN A 699 23.91 13.67 10.07
CA GLN A 699 22.63 14.21 10.54
C GLN A 699 22.79 15.44 11.45
N LEU A 700 23.82 15.46 12.30
CA LEU A 700 24.13 16.57 13.20
C LEU A 700 24.55 17.86 12.47
N ARG A 701 24.69 17.87 11.14
CA ARG A 701 24.82 19.09 10.33
C ARG A 701 23.53 19.89 10.23
N TYR A 702 22.37 19.33 10.59
CA TYR A 702 21.06 19.90 10.23
C TYR A 702 20.05 19.96 11.38
N ASP A 703 19.64 21.17 11.75
CA ASP A 703 18.53 21.44 12.70
C ASP A 703 17.18 20.82 12.30
N SER A 704 17.05 20.36 11.05
CA SER A 704 15.87 19.64 10.55
C SER A 704 15.86 18.14 10.89
N GLY A 705 16.99 17.53 11.27
CA GLY A 705 17.08 16.10 11.60
C GLY A 705 17.17 15.16 10.39
N LYS A 706 17.23 15.71 9.18
CA LYS A 706 17.60 14.97 7.96
C LYS A 706 19.07 14.53 8.01
N ILE A 707 19.42 13.46 7.31
CA ILE A 707 20.79 12.91 7.26
C ILE A 707 21.58 13.52 6.10
N TYR A 708 20.98 13.64 4.92
CA TYR A 708 21.71 13.91 3.67
C TYR A 708 21.68 15.38 3.25
N ALA A 709 22.72 15.79 2.52
CA ALA A 709 22.74 17.02 1.76
C ALA A 709 21.64 17.06 0.69
N THR A 710 21.24 18.28 0.30
CA THR A 710 20.40 18.54 -0.87
C THR A 710 21.15 18.23 -2.16
N GLY A 711 20.46 17.71 -3.17
CA GLY A 711 21.09 17.15 -4.36
C GLY A 711 21.51 15.69 -4.18
N ASN A 712 22.42 15.23 -5.05
CA ASN A 712 22.63 13.81 -5.33
C ASN A 712 24.02 13.27 -4.94
N ALA A 713 24.90 14.10 -4.35
CA ALA A 713 26.32 13.74 -4.14
C ALA A 713 26.51 12.64 -3.07
N GLU A 714 25.87 12.78 -1.91
CA GLU A 714 25.99 11.83 -0.80
C GLU A 714 25.10 10.60 -1.03
N ASP A 715 23.84 10.85 -1.38
CA ASP A 715 22.84 9.87 -1.78
C ASP A 715 21.97 10.46 -2.91
N SER A 716 21.76 9.73 -4.00
CA SER A 716 21.04 10.15 -5.20
C SER A 716 19.62 9.57 -5.32
N TYR A 717 19.19 8.71 -4.41
CA TYR A 717 17.89 8.04 -4.46
C TYR A 717 16.75 9.04 -4.16
N ALA A 718 16.08 9.48 -5.22
CA ALA A 718 15.08 10.55 -5.17
C ALA A 718 13.80 10.19 -4.40
N LEU A 719 13.41 8.90 -4.37
CA LEU A 719 12.10 8.44 -3.91
C LEU A 719 12.07 8.13 -2.39
N GLY A 720 12.68 9.02 -1.59
CA GLY A 720 12.65 8.97 -0.12
C GLY A 720 13.91 8.42 0.56
N LYS A 721 15.10 8.91 0.20
CA LYS A 721 16.38 8.53 0.86
C LYS A 721 16.38 8.71 2.39
N GLU A 722 15.74 9.76 2.89
CA GLU A 722 15.63 10.03 4.32
C GLU A 722 14.78 8.96 5.04
N GLU A 723 13.64 8.56 4.46
CA GLU A 723 12.83 7.48 5.03
C GLU A 723 13.51 6.09 4.88
N TYR A 724 14.31 5.86 3.84
CA TYR A 724 15.11 4.64 3.69
C TYR A 724 16.24 4.55 4.73
N ALA A 725 17.03 5.61 4.91
CA ALA A 725 18.06 5.67 5.94
C ALA A 725 17.47 5.55 7.36
N LEU A 726 16.30 6.16 7.61
CA LEU A 726 15.56 5.99 8.87
C LEU A 726 15.11 4.55 9.09
N GLN A 727 14.62 3.84 8.06
CA GLN A 727 14.27 2.43 8.14
C GLN A 727 15.50 1.58 8.53
N GLN A 728 16.62 1.76 7.83
CA GLN A 728 17.81 0.94 8.06
C GLN A 728 18.45 1.20 9.42
N THR A 729 18.51 2.47 9.85
CA THR A 729 18.99 2.81 11.21
C THR A 729 18.04 2.29 12.30
N ALA A 730 16.73 2.26 12.05
CA ALA A 730 15.77 1.66 12.98
C ALA A 730 15.85 0.12 13.01
N LEU A 731 16.06 -0.52 11.86
CA LEU A 731 16.31 -1.96 11.79
C LEU A 731 17.60 -2.35 12.51
N ALA A 732 18.65 -1.52 12.46
CA ALA A 732 19.86 -1.70 13.28
C ALA A 732 19.53 -1.66 14.78
N TRP A 733 18.78 -0.66 15.25
CA TRP A 733 18.33 -0.61 16.64
C TRP A 733 17.51 -1.84 17.05
N TRP A 734 16.65 -2.34 16.16
CA TRP A 734 15.84 -3.53 16.41
C TRP A 734 16.68 -4.82 16.43
N ALA A 735 17.63 -4.97 15.50
CA ALA A 735 18.56 -6.10 15.45
C ALA A 735 19.35 -6.20 16.77
N GLY A 736 19.98 -5.12 17.23
CA GLY A 736 20.67 -5.07 18.52
C GLY A 736 19.77 -5.24 19.76
N ALA A 737 18.44 -5.32 19.59
CA ALA A 737 17.48 -5.71 20.64
C ALA A 737 17.08 -7.20 20.59
N VAL A 738 17.45 -7.93 19.53
CA VAL A 738 17.28 -9.39 19.40
C VAL A 738 18.39 -10.10 20.19
N PRO A 739 18.11 -11.10 21.04
CA PRO A 739 19.14 -11.82 21.78
C PRO A 739 20.17 -12.51 20.86
N SER A 740 21.46 -12.30 21.11
CA SER A 740 22.57 -12.92 20.36
C SER A 740 23.02 -14.30 20.87
N GLY A 741 22.55 -14.73 22.04
CA GLY A 741 22.95 -16.01 22.64
C GLY A 741 22.39 -17.26 21.93
N PRO A 742 22.91 -18.47 22.28
CA PRO A 742 22.59 -19.75 21.63
C PRO A 742 21.15 -20.27 21.87
N GLY A 743 20.26 -19.44 22.42
CA GLY A 743 18.88 -19.80 22.76
C GLY A 743 17.91 -19.89 21.57
N PHE A 744 18.40 -19.91 20.33
CA PHE A 744 17.56 -20.10 19.13
C PHE A 744 17.80 -21.46 18.48
N LYS A 745 16.73 -22.05 17.94
CA LYS A 745 16.79 -23.38 17.33
C LYS A 745 17.05 -23.26 15.82
N LEU A 746 18.18 -23.79 15.37
CA LEU A 746 18.44 -24.04 13.97
C LEU A 746 17.64 -25.28 13.52
N ASP A 747 16.93 -25.17 12.41
CA ASP A 747 16.12 -26.24 11.83
C ASP A 747 16.84 -26.84 10.62
N LYS A 748 17.43 -28.02 10.85
CA LYS A 748 18.08 -28.86 9.84
C LYS A 748 17.17 -30.00 9.32
N SER A 749 15.87 -29.98 9.65
CA SER A 749 14.98 -31.07 9.25
C SER A 749 14.76 -31.10 7.75
N LYS A 750 14.62 -32.31 7.19
CA LYS A 750 14.38 -32.54 5.76
C LYS A 750 13.02 -32.00 5.34
N VAL A 751 12.98 -31.20 4.28
CA VAL A 751 11.75 -30.64 3.70
C VAL A 751 11.58 -31.15 2.27
N THR A 752 10.50 -31.87 2.00
CA THR A 752 10.26 -32.51 0.69
C THR A 752 9.48 -31.58 -0.24
N GLY A 753 9.85 -31.53 -1.51
CA GLY A 753 9.18 -30.69 -2.50
C GLY A 753 9.33 -29.19 -2.21
N VAL A 754 10.51 -28.77 -1.75
CA VAL A 754 10.97 -27.38 -1.96
C VAL A 754 11.25 -27.23 -3.46
N ASN A 755 10.84 -26.11 -4.05
CA ASN A 755 11.08 -25.85 -5.46
C ASN A 755 12.13 -24.75 -5.65
N LEU A 756 13.27 -25.11 -6.25
CA LEU A 756 14.31 -24.18 -6.69
C LEU A 756 14.11 -23.71 -8.14
N ASN A 757 13.20 -24.30 -8.91
CA ASN A 757 12.92 -23.90 -10.28
C ASN A 757 11.39 -23.90 -10.55
N PRO A 758 10.69 -22.79 -10.27
CA PRO A 758 9.25 -22.66 -10.55
C PRO A 758 8.97 -22.79 -12.05
N THR A 759 8.45 -23.94 -12.47
CA THR A 759 8.14 -24.26 -13.87
C THR A 759 7.04 -23.35 -14.40
N GLY A 760 7.42 -22.22 -15.01
CA GLY A 760 6.50 -21.23 -15.55
C GLY A 760 7.14 -19.93 -16.05
N ALA A 761 8.33 -19.56 -15.55
CA ALA A 761 9.04 -18.34 -15.96
C ALA A 761 10.43 -18.65 -16.52
N VAL A 762 10.51 -18.82 -17.85
CA VAL A 762 11.76 -18.78 -18.61
C VAL A 762 11.75 -17.51 -19.45
N ALA A 763 12.80 -16.69 -19.29
CA ALA A 763 12.94 -15.30 -19.77
C ALA A 763 12.09 -14.26 -19.02
#